data_AF-A0A1I1LES3-F1
#
_entry.id   AF-A0A1I1LES3-F1
#
_cell.length_a   1.000
_cell.length_b   1.000
_cell.length_c   1.000
_cell.angle_alpha   90.00
_cell.angle_beta   90.00
_cell.angle_gamma   90.00
#
_symmetry.space_group_name_H-M   'P 1'
#
loop_
_entity.id
_entity.type
_entity.pdbx_description
1 polymer ?
#
loop_
_entity_poly.entity_id
_entity_poly.type
_entity_poly.pdbx_seq_one_letter_code
_entity_poly.pdbx_strand_id
1 'polypeptide(L)'
;MEPWVKLYMRLLKLSCLVLVIFSLITSTLYFYRNAFLVHFSKAYLAKFDMSITCIDTRFTSNLDLTFDKLCLDHPLVNVDITNAQVNWSYYSGFSLDEISLNKLKFESKDSLISKKSSNQTSFRLQDIHQMLRKITALSLPIPIKIDQFTYQGFNSGKIYKGEFSVKRNVYTLQFYDVTNTEIALVNLNVIDKKLAGKFTLNLTPMLDFLDDELFKLPSEIKEKVDIKGKISSEFEWEPNQLNIIKQTEKIHLISSKGIYNSGPFKLEHDLTYSALIDENIIDVLLEKGSQLAAQYSHAALVRFFKNKGIDPRVIALLNDNVNKNMRLQPSGKLKVNFSKQKISLTKLAINNLDEKQPILLHFNSLFTRFDIKNAQAQFDLNAHVRVFKDVTNVPVKLITKGEIIKNDNLSFRFEPDSQVKLTDLTFKGKNNSTTPTHMAYIGSMVFDWQGNIVVDKNKDVKLAVKLKTKMDKGIVKNIVKTKSIQMASQINGSLNDIKINGQLMLDDIPLAEFDLSGNVSEPHIEILADNLSLNALLGLNIQKTLPISVINGSLDYHLKGQVKNWQSIDANQFNLSVKISDVIGEINDTWFEGFNWQQKFIFEQGNIKTSDNYSALSLASLDVGTPITNLIAKSIVAFSNETWHFSLVDFKGDMFGGSFHIPAFQWPIDSKKAMNINLIGIDLNKLVELEKQQGVLVTGKVSGEFPFYINNNNNATIVNGKLYNVSNGVIQLKDNPAVTSLKQSSTELALAFDALQNLHYHKLSASVYMYEDGRMLLDTAIKGRNPDLDNDVNLNLNLNYDLLGLIKSLRIADNVESDIIQKLQQN
;
A
#
# COMPACT_ATOMS: atom_id res chain seq x y z
N MET A 1 36.46 -103.91 73.66
CA MET A 1 35.60 -103.38 72.57
C MET A 1 34.66 -102.33 73.19
N GLU A 2 35.16 -101.17 73.62
CA GLU A 2 34.39 -100.23 74.47
C GLU A 2 34.64 -98.70 74.33
N PRO A 3 35.68 -98.17 73.65
CA PRO A 3 35.82 -96.70 73.50
C PRO A 3 34.99 -96.10 72.35
N TRP A 4 34.88 -96.80 71.21
CA TRP A 4 34.26 -96.26 69.98
C TRP A 4 32.74 -96.12 70.05
N VAL A 5 32.04 -97.01 70.78
CA VAL A 5 30.57 -96.96 70.95
C VAL A 5 30.15 -95.79 71.86
N LYS A 6 30.95 -95.45 72.88
CA LYS A 6 30.70 -94.28 73.75
C LYS A 6 30.94 -92.96 73.02
N LEU A 7 31.93 -92.89 72.13
CA LEU A 7 32.18 -91.71 71.29
C LEU A 7 31.07 -91.53 70.24
N TYR A 8 30.63 -92.61 69.59
CA TYR A 8 29.51 -92.60 68.63
C TYR A 8 28.18 -92.21 69.28
N MET A 9 27.84 -92.76 70.46
CA MET A 9 26.63 -92.35 71.19
C MET A 9 26.70 -90.89 71.69
N ARG A 10 27.89 -90.38 72.03
CA ARG A 10 28.06 -88.95 72.38
C ARG A 10 27.89 -88.06 71.15
N LEU A 11 28.46 -88.43 70.00
CA LEU A 11 28.27 -87.71 68.73
C LEU A 11 26.81 -87.77 68.25
N LEU A 12 26.12 -88.90 68.43
CA LEU A 12 24.69 -89.05 68.09
C LEU A 12 23.79 -88.22 69.01
N LYS A 13 24.08 -88.19 70.32
CA LYS A 13 23.37 -87.31 71.26
C LYS A 13 23.64 -85.84 70.98
N LEU A 14 24.88 -85.50 70.60
CA LEU A 14 25.25 -84.15 70.20
C LEU A 14 24.56 -83.76 68.88
N SER A 15 24.52 -84.64 67.89
CA SER A 15 23.85 -84.39 66.60
C SER A 15 22.33 -84.30 66.78
N CYS A 16 21.74 -85.12 67.65
CA CYS A 16 20.31 -85.05 67.97
C CYS A 16 19.97 -83.78 68.77
N LEU A 17 20.83 -83.37 69.72
CA LEU A 17 20.70 -82.10 70.43
C LEU A 17 20.84 -80.91 69.47
N VAL A 18 21.80 -80.95 68.55
CA VAL A 18 21.98 -79.93 67.50
C VAL A 18 20.78 -79.90 66.56
N LEU A 19 20.21 -81.04 66.16
CA LEU A 19 19.00 -81.11 65.35
C LEU A 19 17.77 -80.57 66.07
N VAL A 20 17.62 -80.85 67.37
CA VAL A 20 16.51 -80.30 68.20
C VAL A 20 16.70 -78.80 68.41
N ILE A 21 17.91 -78.33 68.70
CA ILE A 21 18.22 -76.90 68.83
C ILE A 21 17.99 -76.20 67.49
N PHE A 22 18.44 -76.79 66.37
CA PHE A 22 18.21 -76.27 65.03
C PHE A 22 16.71 -76.23 64.68
N SER A 23 15.97 -77.30 64.98
CA SER A 23 14.50 -77.36 64.85
C SER A 23 13.81 -76.28 65.70
N LEU A 24 14.24 -76.09 66.95
CA LEU A 24 13.69 -75.08 67.85
C LEU A 24 14.00 -73.68 67.33
N ILE A 25 15.24 -73.42 66.92
CA ILE A 25 15.68 -72.14 66.35
C ILE A 25 14.91 -71.86 65.07
N THR A 26 14.85 -72.79 64.11
CA THR A 26 14.11 -72.62 62.85
C THR A 26 12.61 -72.43 63.07
N SER A 27 11.98 -73.16 64.00
CA SER A 27 10.58 -72.97 64.39
C SER A 27 10.34 -71.60 65.01
N THR A 28 11.23 -71.16 65.90
CA THR A 28 11.16 -69.83 66.54
C THR A 28 11.36 -68.72 65.49
N LEU A 29 12.34 -68.85 64.60
CA LEU A 29 12.56 -67.95 63.47
C LEU A 29 11.36 -67.91 62.53
N TYR A 30 10.70 -69.04 62.28
CA TYR A 30 9.50 -69.11 61.44
C TYR A 30 8.28 -68.46 62.10
N PHE A 31 8.08 -68.68 63.40
CA PHE A 31 6.95 -68.10 64.15
C PHE A 31 7.10 -66.59 64.35
N TYR A 32 8.32 -66.12 64.63
CA TYR A 32 8.65 -64.70 64.80
C TYR A 32 9.15 -64.01 63.51
N ARG A 33 9.03 -64.66 62.34
CA ARG A 33 9.58 -64.16 61.07
C ARG A 33 9.18 -62.72 60.73
N ASN A 34 7.91 -62.38 60.93
CA ASN A 34 7.38 -61.05 60.63
C ASN A 34 8.00 -59.99 61.55
N ALA A 35 8.13 -60.28 62.85
CA ALA A 35 8.76 -59.38 63.82
C ALA A 35 10.25 -59.17 63.52
N PHE A 36 10.94 -60.23 63.09
CA PHE A 36 12.33 -60.15 62.66
C PHE A 36 12.47 -59.26 61.40
N LEU A 37 11.66 -59.50 60.36
CA LEU A 37 11.68 -58.70 59.14
C LEU A 37 11.41 -57.20 59.40
N VAL A 38 10.47 -56.86 60.30
CA VAL A 38 10.21 -55.47 60.70
C VAL A 38 11.41 -54.86 61.43
N HIS A 39 12.02 -55.60 62.37
CA HIS A 39 13.17 -55.10 63.13
C HIS A 39 14.38 -54.79 62.22
N PHE A 40 14.71 -55.71 61.30
CA PHE A 40 15.87 -55.54 60.40
C PHE A 40 15.63 -54.51 59.30
N SER A 41 14.40 -54.34 58.83
CA SER A 41 14.07 -53.35 57.79
C SER A 41 13.93 -51.92 58.31
N LYS A 42 13.64 -51.72 59.60
CA LYS A 42 13.38 -50.40 60.21
C LYS A 42 14.49 -49.38 59.94
N ALA A 43 15.75 -49.75 60.14
CA ALA A 43 16.89 -48.85 59.92
C ALA A 43 17.10 -48.49 58.43
N TYR A 44 16.72 -49.39 57.52
CA TYR A 44 16.79 -49.15 56.08
C TYR A 44 15.66 -48.23 55.61
N LEU A 45 14.43 -48.47 56.06
CA LEU A 45 13.25 -47.70 55.66
C LEU A 45 13.23 -46.29 56.25
N ALA A 46 13.80 -46.10 57.45
CA ALA A 46 13.93 -44.78 58.07
C ALA A 46 14.76 -43.77 57.24
N LYS A 47 15.67 -44.24 56.37
CA LYS A 47 16.43 -43.38 55.44
C LYS A 47 15.57 -42.73 54.35
N PHE A 48 14.38 -43.26 54.14
CA PHE A 48 13.43 -42.85 53.12
C PHE A 48 12.12 -42.35 53.72
N ASP A 49 12.10 -42.02 55.03
CA ASP A 49 10.89 -41.63 55.77
C ASP A 49 9.75 -42.65 55.63
N MET A 50 10.08 -43.94 55.53
CA MET A 50 9.10 -45.02 55.43
C MET A 50 9.08 -45.89 56.70
N SER A 51 7.90 -46.44 57.01
CA SER A 51 7.74 -47.44 58.07
C SER A 51 6.80 -48.57 57.66
N ILE A 52 7.01 -49.78 58.19
CA ILE A 52 6.10 -50.93 57.95
C ILE A 52 4.98 -50.87 58.98
N THR A 53 3.72 -50.80 58.52
CA THR A 53 2.52 -50.81 59.37
C THR A 53 1.82 -52.16 59.39
N CYS A 54 2.00 -52.98 58.35
CA CYS A 54 1.51 -54.36 58.30
C CYS A 54 2.47 -55.25 57.51
N ILE A 55 2.62 -56.52 57.89
CA ILE A 55 3.43 -57.49 57.15
C ILE A 55 2.88 -58.91 57.37
N ASP A 56 2.71 -59.65 56.28
CA ASP A 56 2.38 -61.07 56.27
C ASP A 56 3.20 -61.78 55.20
N THR A 57 3.95 -62.80 55.61
CA THR A 57 4.92 -63.49 54.76
C THR A 57 4.79 -64.99 54.85
N ARG A 58 5.17 -65.68 53.77
CA ARG A 58 5.29 -67.14 53.70
C ARG A 58 6.49 -67.51 52.83
N PHE A 59 6.97 -68.73 53.02
CA PHE A 59 8.01 -69.31 52.16
C PHE A 59 7.38 -70.33 51.19
N THR A 60 7.79 -70.31 49.93
CA THR A 60 7.38 -71.33 48.95
C THR A 60 8.12 -72.65 49.17
N SER A 61 7.73 -73.72 48.46
CA SER A 61 8.46 -75.00 48.48
C SER A 61 9.90 -74.89 47.97
N ASN A 62 10.18 -73.86 47.18
CA ASN A 62 11.53 -73.55 46.68
C ASN A 62 12.27 -72.56 47.60
N LEU A 63 11.71 -72.31 48.79
CA LEU A 63 12.18 -71.34 49.78
C LEU A 63 12.07 -69.88 49.34
N ASP A 64 11.34 -69.52 48.28
CA ASP A 64 11.15 -68.10 47.92
C ASP A 64 10.33 -67.37 48.99
N LEU A 65 10.67 -66.12 49.28
CA LEU A 65 9.86 -65.29 50.17
C LEU A 65 8.72 -64.64 49.39
N THR A 66 7.48 -64.93 49.79
CA THR A 66 6.31 -64.22 49.29
C THR A 66 5.66 -63.41 50.39
N PHE A 67 5.23 -62.20 50.05
CA PHE A 67 4.45 -61.33 50.91
C PHE A 67 3.00 -61.41 50.46
N ASP A 68 2.14 -62.01 51.29
CA ASP A 68 0.71 -62.02 51.04
C ASP A 68 0.14 -60.59 51.23
N LYS A 69 0.69 -59.85 52.21
CA LYS A 69 0.40 -58.43 52.44
C LYS A 69 1.57 -57.67 53.06
N LEU A 70 1.89 -56.47 52.58
CA LEU A 70 2.88 -55.56 53.17
C LEU A 70 2.39 -54.12 53.04
N CYS A 71 2.26 -53.40 54.16
CA CYS A 71 1.80 -52.01 54.18
C CYS A 71 2.96 -51.11 54.59
N LEU A 72 3.25 -50.09 53.79
CA LEU A 72 4.26 -49.08 54.04
C LEU A 72 3.59 -47.72 54.23
N ASP A 73 3.97 -47.03 55.31
CA ASP A 73 3.53 -45.68 55.62
C ASP A 73 4.65 -44.70 55.29
N HIS A 74 4.36 -43.74 54.42
CA HIS A 74 5.22 -42.61 54.07
C HIS A 74 4.44 -41.29 54.35
N PRO A 75 5.12 -40.16 54.64
CA PRO A 75 4.45 -38.88 54.89
C PRO A 75 3.47 -38.44 53.79
N LEU A 76 3.80 -38.73 52.53
CA LEU A 76 2.98 -38.34 51.38
C LEU A 76 2.01 -39.42 50.89
N VAL A 77 2.30 -40.71 51.12
CA VAL A 77 1.53 -41.82 50.55
C VAL A 77 1.49 -43.02 51.49
N ASN A 78 0.42 -43.79 51.45
CA ASN A 78 0.37 -45.15 51.96
C ASN A 78 0.53 -46.13 50.79
N VAL A 79 1.29 -47.19 51.00
CA VAL A 79 1.54 -48.21 49.98
C VAL A 79 1.14 -49.58 50.53
N ASP A 80 0.09 -50.16 49.95
CA ASP A 80 -0.30 -51.54 50.24
C ASP A 80 0.17 -52.45 49.09
N ILE A 81 1.00 -53.42 49.42
CA ILE A 81 1.54 -54.41 48.50
C ILE A 81 0.85 -55.74 48.79
N THR A 82 0.28 -56.37 47.75
CA THR A 82 -0.41 -57.67 47.87
C THR A 82 0.14 -58.68 46.88
N ASN A 83 0.33 -59.92 47.33
CA ASN A 83 0.88 -61.02 46.54
C ASN A 83 2.19 -60.63 45.83
N ALA A 84 3.20 -60.21 46.61
CA ALA A 84 4.54 -59.95 46.12
C ALA A 84 5.39 -61.21 46.20
N GLN A 85 6.20 -61.46 45.18
CA GLN A 85 7.15 -62.57 45.14
C GLN A 85 8.56 -62.02 44.91
N VAL A 86 9.49 -62.44 45.79
CA VAL A 86 10.91 -62.15 45.68
C VAL A 86 11.60 -63.42 45.21
N ASN A 87 12.07 -63.43 43.96
CA ASN A 87 12.78 -64.57 43.39
C ASN A 87 14.28 -64.44 43.69
N TRP A 88 14.88 -65.53 44.19
CA TRP A 88 16.32 -65.61 44.43
C TRP A 88 16.92 -66.90 43.92
N SER A 89 18.19 -66.86 43.55
CA SER A 89 18.96 -68.02 43.11
C SER A 89 20.18 -68.26 44.00
N TYR A 90 20.56 -69.53 44.15
CA TYR A 90 21.71 -69.96 44.95
C TYR A 90 22.71 -70.68 44.06
N TYR A 91 23.65 -69.93 43.47
CA TYR A 91 24.74 -70.52 42.68
C TYR A 91 26.15 -70.12 43.18
N SER A 92 26.28 -69.05 43.98
CA SER A 92 27.56 -68.64 44.61
C SER A 92 27.38 -67.64 45.77
N GLY A 93 26.24 -67.67 46.45
CA GLY A 93 25.74 -66.62 47.35
C GLY A 93 24.28 -66.31 47.03
N PHE A 94 23.55 -65.64 47.93
CA PHE A 94 22.18 -65.20 47.67
C PHE A 94 22.21 -64.03 46.67
N SER A 95 21.78 -64.25 45.43
CA SER A 95 21.52 -63.19 44.44
C SER A 95 20.02 -63.06 44.20
N LEU A 96 19.52 -61.83 44.26
CA LEU A 96 18.11 -61.52 44.03
C LEU A 96 17.90 -61.27 42.54
N ASP A 97 17.03 -62.07 41.91
CA ASP A 97 16.92 -62.13 40.45
C ASP A 97 15.89 -61.11 39.92
N GLU A 98 14.71 -61.04 40.54
CA GLU A 98 13.61 -60.14 40.15
C GLU A 98 12.62 -59.96 41.31
N ILE A 99 12.04 -58.76 41.40
CA ILE A 99 10.88 -58.47 42.28
C ILE A 99 9.64 -58.33 41.39
N SER A 100 8.71 -59.28 41.53
CA SER A 100 7.42 -59.26 40.82
C SER A 100 6.29 -58.92 41.78
N LEU A 101 5.55 -57.85 41.48
CA LEU A 101 4.44 -57.33 42.26
C LEU A 101 3.16 -57.41 41.43
N ASN A 102 2.18 -58.19 41.88
CA ASN A 102 0.94 -58.39 41.12
C ASN A 102 0.00 -57.19 41.28
N LYS A 103 -0.32 -56.81 42.53
CA LYS A 103 -1.17 -55.65 42.85
C LYS A 103 -0.56 -54.78 43.93
N LEU A 104 -0.45 -53.49 43.63
CA LEU A 104 0.08 -52.48 44.53
C LEU A 104 -0.88 -51.29 44.60
N LYS A 105 -1.33 -50.89 45.80
CA LYS A 105 -2.24 -49.75 46.00
C LYS A 105 -1.45 -48.60 46.63
N PHE A 106 -1.45 -47.46 45.96
CA PHE A 106 -1.01 -46.18 46.48
C PHE A 106 -2.22 -45.37 46.92
N GLU A 107 -2.20 -44.86 48.14
CA GLU A 107 -3.22 -43.96 48.68
C GLU A 107 -2.56 -42.66 49.12
N SER A 108 -2.87 -41.57 48.42
CA SER A 108 -2.21 -40.30 48.66
C SER A 108 -2.74 -39.61 49.92
N LYS A 109 -1.82 -39.12 50.77
CA LYS A 109 -2.14 -38.32 51.97
C LYS A 109 -2.12 -36.81 51.73
N ASP A 110 -1.50 -36.38 50.64
CA ASP A 110 -1.41 -34.99 50.20
C ASP A 110 -1.35 -34.95 48.65
N SER A 111 -1.42 -33.77 48.04
CA SER A 111 -1.23 -33.61 46.59
C SER A 111 0.19 -34.01 46.18
N LEU A 112 0.31 -34.81 45.12
CA LEU A 112 1.61 -35.14 44.52
C LEU A 112 2.26 -33.93 43.82
N ILE A 113 1.48 -32.87 43.59
CA ILE A 113 1.92 -31.64 42.94
C ILE A 113 2.24 -30.61 44.03
N SER A 114 3.51 -30.47 44.38
CA SER A 114 3.95 -29.50 45.37
C SER A 114 3.49 -28.08 45.00
N LYS A 115 2.74 -27.40 45.87
CA LYS A 115 2.53 -25.95 45.78
C LYS A 115 3.85 -25.25 46.10
N LYS A 116 4.70 -25.02 45.10
CA LYS A 116 5.79 -24.04 45.25
C LYS A 116 5.16 -22.70 45.64
N SER A 117 5.67 -22.08 46.71
CA SER A 117 5.21 -20.76 47.13
C SER A 117 5.40 -19.76 45.99
N SER A 118 4.45 -18.85 45.85
CA SER A 118 4.33 -17.86 44.77
C SER A 118 5.46 -16.83 44.69
N ASN A 119 6.57 -17.02 45.40
CA ASN A 119 7.68 -16.06 45.49
C ASN A 119 8.94 -16.44 44.67
N GLN A 120 8.95 -17.55 43.93
CA GLN A 120 10.05 -17.83 42.99
C GLN A 120 9.89 -17.02 41.69
N THR A 121 10.54 -15.87 41.66
CA THR A 121 10.67 -15.02 40.48
C THR A 121 11.78 -15.57 39.57
N SER A 122 11.41 -15.93 38.34
CA SER A 122 12.23 -16.44 37.22
C SER A 122 12.63 -17.92 37.26
N PHE A 123 12.07 -18.69 36.31
CA PHE A 123 12.50 -20.03 35.92
C PHE A 123 13.87 -19.94 35.21
N ARG A 124 14.84 -20.78 35.60
CA ARG A 124 16.16 -20.86 34.94
C ARG A 124 16.29 -22.18 34.19
N LEU A 125 16.88 -22.16 32.99
CA LEU A 125 17.17 -23.38 32.21
C LEU A 125 17.98 -24.42 32.99
N GLN A 126 18.89 -23.95 33.84
CA GLN A 126 19.67 -24.77 34.75
C GLN A 126 18.80 -25.64 35.68
N ASP A 127 17.61 -25.19 36.05
CA ASP A 127 16.68 -25.95 36.91
C ASP A 127 16.20 -27.23 36.19
N ILE A 128 16.00 -27.19 34.87
CA ILE A 128 15.66 -28.37 34.06
C ILE A 128 16.79 -29.39 34.12
N HIS A 129 18.03 -28.97 33.86
CA HIS A 129 19.18 -29.88 33.89
C HIS A 129 19.42 -30.44 35.29
N GLN A 130 19.17 -29.67 36.36
CA GLN A 130 19.22 -30.17 37.73
C GLN A 130 18.15 -31.24 37.99
N MET A 131 16.92 -31.04 37.50
CA MET A 131 15.85 -32.03 37.63
C MET A 131 16.19 -33.33 36.88
N LEU A 132 16.64 -33.23 35.62
CA LEU A 132 17.02 -34.41 34.83
C LEU A 132 18.21 -35.16 35.45
N ARG A 133 19.17 -34.43 36.04
CA ARG A 133 20.29 -35.02 36.78
C ARG A 133 19.82 -35.85 37.98
N LYS A 134 18.79 -35.40 38.71
CA LYS A 134 18.19 -36.20 39.79
C LYS A 134 17.57 -37.49 39.28
N ILE A 135 16.97 -37.48 38.10
CA ILE A 135 16.42 -38.68 37.45
C ILE A 135 17.54 -39.67 37.10
N THR A 136 18.69 -39.18 36.60
CA THR A 136 19.84 -40.07 36.32
C THR A 136 20.48 -40.70 37.56
N ALA A 137 20.16 -40.19 38.75
CA ALA A 137 20.59 -40.79 40.01
C ALA A 137 19.68 -41.94 40.47
N LEU A 138 18.54 -42.19 39.80
CA LEU A 138 17.78 -43.42 40.00
C LEU A 138 18.61 -44.60 39.49
N SER A 139 19.15 -45.38 40.42
CA SER A 139 19.69 -46.71 40.14
C SER A 139 18.90 -47.73 40.95
N LEU A 140 18.11 -48.56 40.28
CA LEU A 140 17.48 -49.70 40.93
C LEU A 140 18.40 -50.91 40.76
N PRO A 141 18.90 -51.51 41.85
CA PRO A 141 19.91 -52.56 41.78
C PRO A 141 19.40 -53.87 41.16
N ILE A 142 18.07 -54.04 41.06
CA ILE A 142 17.40 -55.29 40.72
C ILE A 142 16.21 -54.98 39.78
N PRO A 143 15.90 -55.85 38.80
CA PRO A 143 14.68 -55.73 38.00
C PRO A 143 13.40 -55.73 38.86
N ILE A 144 12.47 -54.84 38.52
CA ILE A 144 11.16 -54.74 39.20
C ILE A 144 10.07 -54.78 38.14
N LYS A 145 9.05 -55.62 38.34
CA LYS A 145 7.85 -55.67 37.49
C LYS A 145 6.60 -55.51 38.36
N ILE A 146 5.79 -54.51 38.04
CA ILE A 146 4.50 -54.23 38.66
C ILE A 146 3.44 -54.43 37.58
N ASP A 147 2.73 -55.55 37.65
CA ASP A 147 1.69 -55.91 36.67
C ASP A 147 0.51 -54.94 36.74
N GLN A 148 0.13 -54.50 37.94
CA GLN A 148 -0.86 -53.45 38.11
C GLN A 148 -0.64 -52.70 39.44
N PHE A 149 -0.50 -51.38 39.38
CA PHE A 149 -0.70 -50.52 40.54
C PHE A 149 -2.02 -49.75 40.43
N THR A 150 -2.63 -49.45 41.56
CA THR A 150 -3.74 -48.51 41.69
C THR A 150 -3.28 -47.28 42.45
N TYR A 151 -3.74 -46.11 42.02
CA TYR A 151 -3.46 -44.85 42.68
C TYR A 151 -4.77 -44.16 43.05
N GLN A 152 -4.99 -43.95 44.34
CA GLN A 152 -6.15 -43.23 44.86
C GLN A 152 -5.75 -41.78 45.12
N GLY A 153 -6.29 -40.86 44.31
CA GLY A 153 -5.98 -39.43 44.38
C GLY A 153 -6.50 -38.77 45.66
N PHE A 154 -5.87 -37.67 46.06
CA PHE A 154 -6.10 -37.01 47.35
C PHE A 154 -7.54 -36.49 47.55
N ASN A 155 -8.15 -35.90 46.51
CA ASN A 155 -9.38 -35.11 46.68
C ASN A 155 -10.68 -35.76 46.13
N SER A 156 -10.58 -36.68 45.17
CA SER A 156 -11.75 -37.17 44.41
C SER A 156 -12.18 -38.61 44.76
N GLY A 157 -11.31 -39.38 45.43
CA GLY A 157 -11.49 -40.82 45.63
C GLY A 157 -11.43 -41.65 44.34
N LYS A 158 -11.13 -41.04 43.17
CA LYS A 158 -10.96 -41.77 41.92
C LYS A 158 -9.72 -42.67 41.99
N ILE A 159 -9.85 -43.86 41.43
CA ILE A 159 -8.80 -44.88 41.41
C ILE A 159 -8.24 -44.97 40.00
N TYR A 160 -7.03 -44.46 39.84
CA TYR A 160 -6.23 -44.59 38.63
C TYR A 160 -5.50 -45.93 38.63
N LYS A 161 -5.09 -46.39 37.45
CA LYS A 161 -4.34 -47.64 37.30
C LYS A 161 -3.05 -47.39 36.55
N GLY A 162 -2.08 -48.26 36.73
CA GLY A 162 -0.89 -48.23 35.89
C GLY A 162 -0.07 -49.49 35.98
N GLU A 163 0.92 -49.56 35.13
CA GLU A 163 1.91 -50.63 35.09
C GLU A 163 3.29 -49.99 35.17
N PHE A 164 4.22 -50.66 35.84
CA PHE A 164 5.59 -50.17 35.97
C PHE A 164 6.57 -51.33 35.83
N SER A 165 7.61 -51.15 35.03
CA SER A 165 8.67 -52.15 34.94
C SER A 165 10.04 -51.51 34.77
N VAL A 166 11.04 -52.19 35.31
CA VAL A 166 12.45 -51.80 35.22
C VAL A 166 13.28 -53.01 34.87
N LYS A 167 13.98 -52.97 33.73
CA LYS A 167 14.86 -54.05 33.27
C LYS A 167 16.10 -53.47 32.61
N ARG A 168 17.29 -53.82 33.12
CA ARG A 168 18.60 -53.38 32.58
C ARG A 168 18.65 -51.85 32.34
N ASN A 169 18.23 -51.07 33.34
CA ASN A 169 18.14 -49.60 33.34
C ASN A 169 17.10 -48.97 32.40
N VAL A 170 16.22 -49.77 31.80
CA VAL A 170 15.04 -49.29 31.07
C VAL A 170 13.86 -49.26 32.04
N TYR A 171 13.25 -48.09 32.22
CA TYR A 171 12.09 -47.83 33.07
C TYR A 171 10.88 -47.56 32.18
N THR A 172 9.82 -48.33 32.33
CA THR A 172 8.56 -48.13 31.62
C THR A 172 7.44 -47.89 32.62
N LEU A 173 6.70 -46.81 32.44
CA LEU A 173 5.51 -46.45 33.20
C LEU A 173 4.34 -46.26 32.23
N GLN A 174 3.26 -46.99 32.46
CA GLN A 174 1.98 -46.79 31.81
C GLN A 174 0.96 -46.37 32.86
N PHE A 175 0.18 -45.34 32.57
CA PHE A 175 -0.78 -44.79 33.50
C PHE A 175 -2.11 -44.57 32.81
N TYR A 176 -3.19 -44.98 33.45
CA TYR A 176 -4.54 -45.06 32.92
C TYR A 176 -5.54 -44.42 33.87
N ASP A 177 -6.59 -43.83 33.30
CA ASP A 177 -7.71 -43.29 34.04
C ASP A 177 -8.67 -44.40 34.54
N VAL A 178 -9.79 -43.97 35.16
CA VAL A 178 -10.85 -44.87 35.64
C VAL A 178 -11.55 -45.66 34.52
N THR A 179 -11.46 -45.21 33.27
CA THR A 179 -12.07 -45.83 32.08
C THR A 179 -11.11 -46.75 31.31
N ASN A 180 -9.89 -46.96 31.83
CA ASN A 180 -8.76 -47.62 31.14
C ASN A 180 -8.27 -46.86 29.89
N THR A 181 -8.51 -45.56 29.80
CA THR A 181 -7.90 -44.68 28.80
C THR A 181 -6.49 -44.31 29.25
N GLU A 182 -5.50 -44.46 28.38
CA GLU A 182 -4.10 -44.09 28.66
C GLU A 182 -4.00 -42.59 28.97
N ILE A 183 -3.50 -42.23 30.15
CA ILE A 183 -3.12 -40.86 30.53
C ILE A 183 -1.71 -40.57 30.02
N ALA A 184 -0.78 -41.46 30.35
CA ALA A 184 0.64 -41.28 30.08
C ALA A 184 1.33 -42.61 29.80
N LEU A 185 2.26 -42.60 28.83
CA LEU A 185 3.24 -43.64 28.61
C LEU A 185 4.62 -43.00 28.68
N VAL A 186 5.48 -43.49 29.56
CA VAL A 186 6.85 -42.99 29.76
C VAL A 186 7.81 -44.17 29.67
N ASN A 187 8.79 -44.07 28.78
CA ASN A 187 9.91 -44.99 28.68
C ASN A 187 11.19 -44.19 28.90
N LEU A 188 12.02 -44.58 29.86
CA LEU A 188 13.30 -43.96 30.15
C LEU A 188 14.40 -45.02 30.11
N ASN A 189 15.57 -44.66 29.63
CA ASN A 189 16.75 -45.50 29.62
C ASN A 189 17.90 -44.71 30.25
N VAL A 190 18.43 -45.21 31.37
CA VAL A 190 19.47 -44.52 32.14
C VAL A 190 20.79 -45.28 32.01
N ILE A 191 21.76 -44.71 31.31
CA ILE A 191 23.08 -45.34 31.08
C ILE A 191 24.16 -44.30 31.33
N ASP A 192 25.16 -44.62 32.16
CA ASP A 192 26.34 -43.77 32.42
C ASP A 192 26.01 -42.29 32.75
N LYS A 193 25.00 -42.07 33.60
CA LYS A 193 24.49 -40.73 33.96
C LYS A 193 23.90 -39.93 32.78
N LYS A 194 23.56 -40.60 31.69
CA LYS A 194 22.77 -40.06 30.58
C LYS A 194 21.34 -40.61 30.64
N LEU A 195 20.41 -39.90 30.05
CA LEU A 195 18.99 -40.26 30.04
C LEU A 195 18.47 -40.18 28.62
N ALA A 196 18.07 -41.30 28.02
CA ALA A 196 17.23 -41.31 26.83
C ALA A 196 15.80 -41.57 27.25
N GLY A 197 14.82 -40.95 26.61
CA GLY A 197 13.44 -41.12 27.01
C GLY A 197 12.44 -40.83 25.90
N LYS A 198 11.31 -41.52 25.98
CA LYS A 198 10.13 -41.26 25.17
C LYS A 198 8.94 -41.16 26.08
N PHE A 199 8.22 -40.04 26.03
CA PHE A 199 6.96 -39.91 26.73
C PHE A 199 5.82 -39.56 25.80
N THR A 200 4.61 -39.87 26.22
CA THR A 200 3.38 -39.59 25.53
C THR A 200 2.30 -39.27 26.56
N LEU A 201 1.57 -38.20 26.34
CA LEU A 201 0.52 -37.69 27.22
C LEU A 201 -0.75 -37.45 26.41
N ASN A 202 -1.87 -38.01 26.87
CA ASN A 202 -3.20 -37.72 26.33
C ASN A 202 -3.86 -36.64 27.18
N LEU A 203 -4.19 -35.50 26.57
CA LEU A 203 -4.51 -34.28 27.32
C LEU A 203 -5.80 -34.35 28.11
N THR A 204 -6.86 -34.93 27.54
CA THR A 204 -8.17 -35.01 28.20
C THR A 204 -8.10 -35.79 29.52
N PRO A 205 -7.66 -37.07 29.56
CA PRO A 205 -7.59 -37.82 30.81
C PRO A 205 -6.49 -37.28 31.75
N MET A 206 -5.45 -36.62 31.23
CA MET A 206 -4.44 -35.93 32.05
C MET A 206 -5.01 -34.71 32.80
N LEU A 207 -5.84 -33.91 32.14
CA LEU A 207 -6.47 -32.75 32.78
C LEU A 207 -7.43 -33.18 33.89
N ASP A 208 -8.16 -34.28 33.71
CA ASP A 208 -9.02 -34.86 34.75
C ASP A 208 -8.20 -35.37 35.95
N PHE A 209 -7.05 -36.00 35.69
CA PHE A 209 -6.11 -36.41 36.74
C PHE A 209 -5.53 -35.21 37.51
N LEU A 210 -5.10 -34.16 36.81
CA LEU A 210 -4.54 -32.95 37.44
C LEU A 210 -5.57 -32.22 38.32
N ASP A 211 -6.83 -32.17 37.89
CA ASP A 211 -7.91 -31.57 38.69
C ASP A 211 -8.14 -32.31 40.02
N ASP A 212 -7.99 -33.63 40.01
CA ASP A 212 -8.06 -34.47 41.22
C ASP A 212 -6.87 -34.24 42.17
N GLU A 213 -5.70 -33.90 41.62
CA GLU A 213 -4.48 -33.54 42.37
C GLU A 213 -4.46 -32.07 42.85
N LEU A 214 -5.62 -31.41 42.89
CA LEU A 214 -5.80 -30.00 43.28
C LEU A 214 -5.15 -28.97 42.33
N PHE A 215 -4.75 -29.38 41.12
CA PHE A 215 -4.36 -28.46 40.06
C PHE A 215 -5.60 -28.06 39.25
N LYS A 216 -6.29 -27.00 39.69
CA LYS A 216 -7.51 -26.50 39.05
C LYS A 216 -7.19 -25.49 37.96
N LEU A 217 -7.64 -25.79 36.72
CA LEU A 217 -7.76 -24.76 35.69
C LEU A 217 -8.78 -23.69 36.13
N PRO A 218 -8.62 -22.42 35.70
CA PRO A 218 -9.64 -21.39 35.92
C PRO A 218 -11.01 -21.88 35.46
N SER A 219 -12.05 -21.63 36.26
CA SER A 219 -13.45 -22.03 36.00
C SER A 219 -13.90 -21.68 34.59
N GLU A 220 -13.55 -20.48 34.12
CA GLU A 220 -13.87 -19.96 32.80
C GLU A 220 -13.31 -20.81 31.66
N ILE A 221 -12.15 -21.43 31.84
CA ILE A 221 -11.53 -22.30 30.83
C ILE A 221 -12.13 -23.70 30.94
N LYS A 222 -12.18 -24.24 32.16
CA LYS A 222 -12.62 -25.62 32.41
C LYS A 222 -14.05 -25.89 31.94
N GLU A 223 -14.98 -24.96 32.18
CA GLU A 223 -16.40 -25.15 31.85
C GLU A 223 -16.76 -24.84 30.39
N LYS A 224 -15.92 -24.06 29.69
CA LYS A 224 -16.29 -23.49 28.37
C LYS A 224 -15.39 -23.96 27.23
N VAL A 225 -14.24 -24.55 27.53
CA VAL A 225 -13.24 -24.96 26.54
C VAL A 225 -13.02 -26.46 26.64
N ASP A 226 -13.38 -27.17 25.58
CA ASP A 226 -13.04 -28.58 25.39
C ASP A 226 -11.58 -28.67 24.89
N ILE A 227 -10.72 -29.34 25.66
CA ILE A 227 -9.30 -29.50 25.38
C ILE A 227 -9.03 -30.97 25.07
N LYS A 228 -8.61 -31.22 23.82
CA LYS A 228 -8.29 -32.57 23.33
C LYS A 228 -6.93 -32.57 22.67
N GLY A 229 -6.28 -33.73 22.67
CA GLY A 229 -5.02 -33.85 21.98
C GLY A 229 -4.04 -34.79 22.63
N LYS A 230 -2.86 -34.84 22.03
CA LYS A 230 -1.75 -35.70 22.42
C LYS A 230 -0.44 -34.93 22.30
N ILE A 231 0.41 -35.08 23.30
CA ILE A 231 1.79 -34.58 23.30
C ILE A 231 2.69 -35.80 23.37
N SER A 232 3.64 -35.90 22.45
CA SER A 232 4.65 -36.96 22.43
C SER A 232 6.03 -36.34 22.28
N SER A 233 6.99 -36.84 23.04
CA SER A 233 8.37 -36.40 22.99
C SER A 233 9.31 -37.59 23.00
N GLU A 234 10.36 -37.50 22.21
CA GLU A 234 11.53 -38.37 22.25
C GLU A 234 12.76 -37.49 22.46
N PHE A 235 13.55 -37.79 23.48
CA PHE A 235 14.65 -36.96 23.93
C PHE A 235 15.83 -37.77 24.45
N GLU A 236 16.99 -37.15 24.41
CA GLU A 236 18.23 -37.60 25.02
C GLU A 236 18.81 -36.46 25.84
N TRP A 237 19.34 -36.79 27.01
CA TRP A 237 19.97 -35.83 27.90
C TRP A 237 21.34 -36.33 28.30
N GLU A 238 22.31 -35.44 28.12
CA GLU A 238 23.64 -35.53 28.68
C GLU A 238 23.82 -34.37 29.69
N PRO A 239 24.82 -34.43 30.58
CA PRO A 239 25.06 -33.34 31.52
C PRO A 239 25.10 -31.97 30.80
N ASN A 240 24.18 -31.09 31.19
CA ASN A 240 24.01 -29.72 30.67
C ASN A 240 23.51 -29.59 29.22
N GLN A 241 23.07 -30.68 28.59
CA GLN A 241 22.52 -30.65 27.23
C GLN A 241 21.31 -31.60 27.08
N LEU A 242 20.14 -31.04 26.75
CA LEU A 242 18.91 -31.77 26.44
C LEU A 242 18.67 -31.69 24.93
N ASN A 243 18.72 -32.84 24.26
CA ASN A 243 18.41 -33.01 22.86
C ASN A 243 17.01 -33.62 22.72
N ILE A 244 16.02 -32.82 22.33
CA ILE A 244 14.71 -33.30 21.92
C ILE A 244 14.83 -33.75 20.46
N ILE A 245 14.89 -35.07 20.25
CA ILE A 245 14.96 -35.70 18.93
C ILE A 245 13.71 -35.39 18.13
N LYS A 246 12.54 -35.55 18.77
CA LYS A 246 11.25 -35.24 18.15
C LYS A 246 10.18 -34.95 19.20
N GLN A 247 9.58 -33.77 19.12
CA GLN A 247 8.36 -33.39 19.80
C GLN A 247 7.22 -33.33 18.77
N THR A 248 6.07 -33.90 19.11
CA THR A 248 4.81 -33.71 18.39
C THR A 248 3.73 -33.26 19.36
N GLU A 249 3.11 -32.12 19.07
CA GLU A 249 2.06 -31.51 19.87
C GLU A 249 0.83 -31.33 18.99
N LYS A 250 -0.22 -32.12 19.23
CA LYS A 250 -1.51 -32.02 18.54
C LYS A 250 -2.57 -31.65 19.55
N ILE A 251 -2.95 -30.39 19.61
CA ILE A 251 -3.88 -29.84 20.60
C ILE A 251 -5.04 -29.15 19.86
N HIS A 252 -6.25 -29.52 20.25
CA HIS A 252 -7.49 -28.95 19.74
C HIS A 252 -8.24 -28.32 20.91
N LEU A 253 -8.51 -27.02 20.81
CA LEU A 253 -9.31 -26.26 21.77
C LEU A 253 -10.60 -25.83 21.08
N ILE A 254 -11.75 -26.23 21.62
CA ILE A 254 -13.05 -25.90 21.06
C ILE A 254 -13.89 -25.23 22.15
N SER A 255 -14.42 -24.05 21.85
CA SER A 255 -15.34 -23.35 22.75
C SER A 255 -16.54 -22.85 21.96
N SER A 256 -17.73 -23.36 22.29
CA SER A 256 -18.99 -23.02 21.62
C SER A 256 -19.58 -21.68 22.07
N LYS A 257 -19.27 -21.23 23.29
CA LYS A 257 -19.75 -19.95 23.86
C LYS A 257 -18.69 -18.85 23.83
N GLY A 258 -17.42 -19.22 23.93
CA GLY A 258 -16.30 -18.29 24.08
C GLY A 258 -15.88 -18.09 25.54
N ILE A 259 -14.71 -17.49 25.71
CA ILE A 259 -14.18 -17.03 27.01
C ILE A 259 -14.20 -15.50 27.01
N TYR A 260 -14.54 -14.86 28.13
CA TYR A 260 -14.52 -13.40 28.26
C TYR A 260 -15.16 -12.63 27.08
N ASN A 261 -16.32 -13.08 26.60
CA ASN A 261 -17.04 -12.52 25.45
C ASN A 261 -16.33 -12.63 24.09
N SER A 262 -15.35 -13.53 23.94
CA SER A 262 -14.68 -13.80 22.66
C SER A 262 -15.61 -14.34 21.57
N GLY A 263 -16.79 -14.86 21.95
CA GLY A 263 -17.64 -15.66 21.07
C GLY A 263 -17.04 -17.05 20.77
N PRO A 264 -17.72 -17.87 19.95
CA PRO A 264 -17.25 -19.20 19.61
C PRO A 264 -15.90 -19.15 18.88
N PHE A 265 -15.03 -20.08 19.22
CA PHE A 265 -13.74 -20.24 18.56
C PHE A 265 -13.26 -21.70 18.55
N LYS A 266 -12.39 -22.01 17.60
CA LYS A 266 -11.61 -23.24 17.52
C LYS A 266 -10.14 -22.89 17.36
N LEU A 267 -9.27 -23.43 18.19
CA LEU A 267 -7.82 -23.34 18.02
C LEU A 267 -7.27 -24.73 17.76
N GLU A 268 -6.41 -24.84 16.75
CA GLU A 268 -5.67 -26.05 16.41
C GLU A 268 -4.19 -25.74 16.49
N HIS A 269 -3.47 -26.50 17.29
CA HIS A 269 -2.02 -26.44 17.44
C HIS A 269 -1.49 -27.79 16.97
N ASP A 270 -0.80 -27.78 15.83
CA ASP A 270 -0.15 -28.95 15.26
C ASP A 270 1.30 -28.59 15.01
N LEU A 271 2.16 -28.82 16.00
CA LEU A 271 3.59 -28.52 15.93
C LEU A 271 4.40 -29.81 15.98
N THR A 272 5.37 -29.91 15.08
CA THR A 272 6.40 -30.95 15.15
C THR A 272 7.77 -30.30 15.06
N TYR A 273 8.65 -30.59 16.03
CA TYR A 273 9.98 -29.97 16.09
C TYR A 273 11.02 -30.87 16.77
N SER A 274 12.28 -30.58 16.50
CA SER A 274 13.42 -31.02 17.32
C SER A 274 14.00 -29.82 18.06
N ALA A 275 14.68 -30.04 19.18
CA ALA A 275 15.27 -28.94 19.94
C ALA A 275 16.58 -29.35 20.61
N LEU A 276 17.54 -28.43 20.63
CA LEU A 276 18.74 -28.53 21.45
C LEU A 276 18.66 -27.47 22.54
N ILE A 277 18.71 -27.89 23.79
CA ILE A 277 18.55 -27.04 24.96
C ILE A 277 19.80 -27.20 25.83
N ASP A 278 20.56 -26.13 25.98
CA ASP A 278 21.68 -26.02 26.91
C ASP A 278 21.35 -25.03 28.05
N GLU A 279 22.33 -24.67 28.88
CA GLU A 279 22.10 -23.78 30.03
C GLU A 279 21.66 -22.35 29.65
N ASN A 280 21.92 -21.90 28.42
CA ASN A 280 21.73 -20.52 27.97
C ASN A 280 20.98 -20.38 26.64
N ILE A 281 20.83 -21.46 25.88
CA ILE A 281 20.29 -21.45 24.52
C ILE A 281 19.23 -22.54 24.39
N ILE A 282 18.12 -22.15 23.77
CA ILE A 282 17.13 -23.07 23.20
C ILE A 282 17.20 -22.90 21.68
N ASP A 283 17.57 -23.95 20.96
CA ASP A 283 17.65 -23.99 19.50
C ASP A 283 16.64 -25.01 18.97
N VAL A 284 15.49 -24.53 18.47
CA VAL A 284 14.38 -25.36 18.01
C VAL A 284 14.35 -25.35 16.48
N LEU A 285 14.29 -26.53 15.88
CA LEU A 285 14.08 -26.72 14.45
C LEU A 285 12.65 -27.22 14.20
N LEU A 286 11.83 -26.36 13.60
CA LEU A 286 10.43 -26.64 13.28
C LEU A 286 10.31 -27.39 11.94
N GLU A 287 9.57 -28.51 11.94
CA GLU A 287 9.28 -29.27 10.72
C GLU A 287 8.33 -28.49 9.78
N LYS A 288 8.50 -28.68 8.48
CA LYS A 288 7.58 -28.14 7.47
C LYS A 288 6.18 -28.71 7.68
N GLY A 289 5.17 -27.83 7.76
CA GLY A 289 3.78 -28.21 8.02
C GLY A 289 3.29 -27.87 9.42
N SER A 290 4.20 -27.55 10.35
CA SER A 290 3.86 -27.03 11.68
C SER A 290 2.98 -25.79 11.55
N GLN A 291 1.85 -25.78 12.26
CA GLN A 291 0.85 -24.73 12.14
C GLN A 291 0.06 -24.50 13.44
N LEU A 292 -0.34 -23.24 13.62
CA LEU A 292 -1.33 -22.79 14.57
C LEU A 292 -2.50 -22.23 13.76
N ALA A 293 -3.68 -22.84 13.86
CA ALA A 293 -4.87 -22.36 13.17
C ALA A 293 -5.91 -21.87 14.19
N ALA A 294 -6.51 -20.73 13.92
CA ALA A 294 -7.62 -20.18 14.68
C ALA A 294 -8.82 -20.00 13.77
N GLN A 295 -9.99 -20.42 14.25
CA GLN A 295 -11.30 -20.07 13.68
C GLN A 295 -12.09 -19.31 14.74
N TYR A 296 -12.69 -18.18 14.36
CA TYR A 296 -13.31 -17.27 15.33
C TYR A 296 -14.50 -16.51 14.72
N SER A 297 -15.34 -15.98 15.60
CA SER A 297 -16.47 -15.13 15.20
C SER A 297 -16.01 -13.71 14.84
N HIS A 298 -16.11 -13.35 13.55
CA HIS A 298 -15.84 -12.00 13.08
C HIS A 298 -16.67 -10.94 13.82
N ALA A 299 -17.97 -11.21 14.05
CA ALA A 299 -18.85 -10.30 14.76
C ALA A 299 -18.41 -10.06 16.21
N ALA A 300 -17.89 -11.10 16.88
CA ALA A 300 -17.36 -10.97 18.24
C ALA A 300 -16.05 -10.18 18.25
N LEU A 301 -15.16 -10.40 17.27
CA LEU A 301 -13.91 -9.64 17.10
C LEU A 301 -14.19 -8.14 16.86
N VAL A 302 -15.15 -7.83 15.99
CA VAL A 302 -15.58 -6.44 15.73
C VAL A 302 -16.16 -5.81 16.98
N ARG A 303 -17.01 -6.52 17.73
CA ARG A 303 -17.54 -6.03 19.02
C ARG A 303 -16.43 -5.78 20.02
N PHE A 304 -15.45 -6.68 20.11
CA PHE A 304 -14.28 -6.52 20.98
C PHE A 304 -13.50 -5.24 20.66
N PHE A 305 -13.18 -5.01 19.38
CA PHE A 305 -12.45 -3.80 18.98
C PHE A 305 -13.26 -2.51 19.18
N LYS A 306 -14.58 -2.54 18.93
CA LYS A 306 -15.46 -1.40 19.26
C LYS A 306 -15.41 -1.06 20.74
N ASN A 307 -15.50 -2.07 21.62
CA ASN A 307 -15.43 -1.89 23.07
C ASN A 307 -14.07 -1.38 23.55
N LYS A 308 -13.00 -1.58 22.78
CA LYS A 308 -11.66 -1.05 23.04
C LYS A 308 -11.44 0.37 22.49
N GLY A 309 -12.46 1.01 21.91
CA GLY A 309 -12.36 2.37 21.40
C GLY A 309 -11.53 2.49 20.12
N ILE A 310 -11.42 1.43 19.31
CA ILE A 310 -10.74 1.49 18.02
C ILE A 310 -11.50 2.39 17.04
N ASP A 311 -10.77 3.19 16.26
CA ASP A 311 -11.32 4.16 15.30
C ASP A 311 -12.38 3.51 14.38
N PRO A 312 -13.56 4.14 14.17
CA PRO A 312 -14.63 3.61 13.33
C PRO A 312 -14.20 3.27 11.90
N ARG A 313 -13.20 3.96 11.35
CA ARG A 313 -12.66 3.68 10.01
C ARG A 313 -11.95 2.33 9.94
N VAL A 314 -11.23 1.96 11.02
CA VAL A 314 -10.60 0.64 11.14
C VAL A 314 -11.66 -0.45 11.30
N ILE A 315 -12.73 -0.16 12.05
CA ILE A 315 -13.87 -1.07 12.18
C ILE A 315 -14.58 -1.28 10.83
N ALA A 316 -14.78 -0.23 10.05
CA ALA A 316 -15.34 -0.33 8.69
C ALA A 316 -14.45 -1.20 7.79
N LEU A 317 -13.13 -0.97 7.80
CA LEU A 317 -12.16 -1.79 7.07
C LEU A 317 -12.25 -3.28 7.44
N LEU A 318 -12.37 -3.60 8.74
CA LEU A 318 -12.55 -4.98 9.19
C LEU A 318 -13.86 -5.60 8.70
N ASN A 319 -14.96 -4.85 8.70
CA ASN A 319 -16.25 -5.34 8.18
C ASN A 319 -16.23 -5.56 6.67
N ASP A 320 -15.42 -4.79 5.94
CA ASP A 320 -15.28 -4.91 4.50
C ASP A 320 -14.41 -6.11 4.09
N ASN A 321 -13.58 -6.58 5.02
CA ASN A 321 -12.62 -7.66 4.87
C ASN A 321 -12.87 -8.74 5.93
N VAL A 322 -14.06 -9.34 5.90
CA VAL A 322 -14.47 -10.38 6.86
C VAL A 322 -13.50 -11.55 6.82
N ASN A 323 -12.88 -11.84 7.97
CA ASN A 323 -12.04 -13.01 8.14
C ASN A 323 -12.54 -13.86 9.33
N LYS A 324 -12.70 -15.16 9.10
CA LYS A 324 -13.16 -16.13 10.11
C LYS A 324 -12.07 -17.09 10.53
N ASN A 325 -10.92 -17.05 9.88
CA ASN A 325 -9.86 -18.01 10.09
C ASN A 325 -8.46 -17.41 9.86
N MET A 326 -7.49 -17.93 10.59
CA MET A 326 -6.10 -17.49 10.47
C MET A 326 -5.21 -18.69 10.72
N ARG A 327 -4.20 -18.91 9.88
CA ARG A 327 -3.12 -19.85 10.19
C ARG A 327 -1.80 -19.11 10.31
N LEU A 328 -1.05 -19.48 11.33
CA LEU A 328 0.35 -19.11 11.54
C LEU A 328 1.19 -20.37 11.28
N GLN A 329 2.11 -20.30 10.34
CA GLN A 329 2.96 -21.42 9.95
C GLN A 329 4.43 -21.03 10.16
N PRO A 330 4.97 -21.24 11.37
CA PRO A 330 6.38 -21.01 11.64
C PRO A 330 7.21 -22.12 10.99
N SER A 331 8.39 -21.79 10.47
CA SER A 331 9.29 -22.77 9.87
C SER A 331 10.76 -22.37 10.00
N GLY A 332 11.64 -23.35 9.90
CA GLY A 332 13.08 -23.16 10.10
C GLY A 332 13.46 -23.16 11.58
N LYS A 333 14.46 -22.36 11.95
CA LYS A 333 15.00 -22.33 13.31
C LYS A 333 14.38 -21.21 14.15
N LEU A 334 13.95 -21.56 15.36
CA LEU A 334 13.62 -20.66 16.47
C LEU A 334 14.76 -20.76 17.49
N LYS A 335 15.43 -19.64 17.77
CA LYS A 335 16.54 -19.59 18.72
C LYS A 335 16.26 -18.58 19.82
N VAL A 336 16.33 -19.02 21.07
CA VAL A 336 16.25 -18.18 22.26
C VAL A 336 17.61 -18.23 22.94
N ASN A 337 18.26 -17.08 23.07
CA ASN A 337 19.54 -16.95 23.77
C ASN A 337 19.33 -16.07 25.00
N PHE A 338 19.41 -16.68 26.18
CA PHE A 338 19.15 -16.05 27.47
C PHE A 338 20.28 -15.09 27.87
N SER A 339 21.54 -15.42 27.58
CA SER A 339 22.70 -14.55 27.86
C SER A 339 22.67 -13.26 27.05
N LYS A 340 22.20 -13.33 25.79
CA LYS A 340 22.04 -12.18 24.89
C LYS A 340 20.63 -11.56 24.93
N GLN A 341 19.72 -12.13 25.73
CA GLN A 341 18.29 -11.78 25.79
C GLN A 341 17.65 -11.62 24.40
N LYS A 342 17.96 -12.55 23.50
CA LYS A 342 17.64 -12.48 22.06
C LYS A 342 16.77 -13.66 21.66
N ILE A 343 15.71 -13.36 20.92
CA ILE A 343 14.84 -14.34 20.26
C ILE A 343 14.94 -14.12 18.75
N SER A 344 15.11 -15.18 17.97
CA SER A 344 15.07 -15.10 16.51
C SER A 344 14.31 -16.26 15.90
N LEU A 345 13.54 -15.99 14.86
CA LEU A 345 12.78 -16.98 14.09
C LEU A 345 13.10 -16.81 12.60
N THR A 346 13.38 -17.93 11.94
CA THR A 346 13.77 -17.93 10.52
C THR A 346 12.64 -17.44 9.62
N LYS A 347 11.44 -18.03 9.74
CA LYS A 347 10.29 -17.69 8.92
C LYS A 347 8.98 -17.90 9.68
N LEU A 348 8.04 -16.98 9.47
CA LEU A 348 6.65 -17.08 9.92
C LEU A 348 5.73 -16.70 8.76
N ALA A 349 4.91 -17.62 8.29
CA ALA A 349 3.83 -17.29 7.35
C ALA A 349 2.52 -17.07 8.10
N ILE A 350 1.80 -16.02 7.75
CA ILE A 350 0.44 -15.74 8.20
C ILE A 350 -0.45 -15.79 6.98
N ASN A 351 -1.50 -16.62 7.03
CA ASN A 351 -2.50 -16.65 5.99
C ASN A 351 -3.93 -16.72 6.54
N ASN A 352 -4.89 -16.26 5.74
CA ASN A 352 -6.30 -16.57 5.91
C ASN A 352 -6.65 -17.72 4.97
N LEU A 353 -7.64 -18.55 5.35
CA LEU A 353 -8.14 -19.68 4.56
C LEU A 353 -9.30 -19.30 3.64
N ASP A 354 -9.43 -18.02 3.33
CA ASP A 354 -10.38 -17.58 2.32
C ASP A 354 -9.73 -17.71 0.94
N GLU A 355 -10.20 -18.66 0.14
CA GLU A 355 -9.74 -18.86 -1.23
C GLU A 355 -10.02 -17.66 -2.14
N LYS A 356 -11.00 -16.80 -1.80
CA LYS A 356 -11.42 -15.67 -2.65
C LYS A 356 -10.61 -14.39 -2.40
N GLN A 357 -10.09 -14.19 -1.19
CA GLN A 357 -9.33 -12.99 -0.81
C GLN A 357 -8.14 -13.36 0.07
N PRO A 358 -7.12 -14.02 -0.50
CA PRO A 358 -5.97 -14.43 0.27
C PRO A 358 -5.19 -13.19 0.75
N ILE A 359 -4.86 -13.21 2.03
CA ILE A 359 -3.86 -12.39 2.69
C ILE A 359 -2.73 -13.37 3.01
N LEU A 360 -1.61 -13.23 2.33
CA LEU A 360 -0.40 -13.98 2.58
C LEU A 360 0.69 -13.03 3.04
N LEU A 361 1.11 -13.18 4.29
CA LEU A 361 2.16 -12.37 4.89
C LEU A 361 3.28 -13.28 5.36
N HIS A 362 4.44 -13.18 4.73
CA HIS A 362 5.66 -13.84 5.18
C HIS A 362 6.48 -12.86 5.99
N PHE A 363 6.88 -13.25 7.19
CA PHE A 363 7.98 -12.64 7.90
C PHE A 363 9.21 -13.55 7.79
N ASN A 364 10.34 -12.97 7.44
CA ASN A 364 11.64 -13.63 7.36
C ASN A 364 12.62 -12.94 8.31
N SER A 365 13.61 -13.70 8.80
CA SER A 365 14.70 -13.16 9.62
C SER A 365 14.20 -12.36 10.84
N LEU A 366 13.16 -12.86 11.52
CA LEU A 366 12.57 -12.17 12.66
C LEU A 366 13.55 -12.19 13.83
N PHE A 367 13.69 -11.06 14.49
CA PHE A 367 14.52 -10.87 15.66
C PHE A 367 13.82 -9.96 16.66
N THR A 368 13.92 -10.29 17.94
CA THR A 368 13.53 -9.39 19.04
C THR A 368 14.37 -9.62 20.30
N ARG A 369 14.39 -8.62 21.19
CA ARG A 369 14.88 -8.78 22.56
C ARG A 369 13.74 -9.16 23.51
N PHE A 370 14.07 -9.66 24.69
CA PHE A 370 13.07 -10.03 25.70
C PHE A 370 12.17 -8.85 26.13
N ASP A 371 12.66 -7.62 26.05
CA ASP A 371 11.90 -6.41 26.36
C ASP A 371 10.98 -5.94 25.20
N ILE A 372 11.08 -6.56 24.02
CA ILE A 372 10.36 -6.25 22.77
C ILE A 372 10.61 -4.81 22.26
N LYS A 373 11.37 -3.98 23.00
CA LYS A 373 11.72 -2.61 22.60
C LYS A 373 12.51 -2.59 21.30
N ASN A 374 13.33 -3.63 21.11
CA ASN A 374 14.09 -3.84 19.90
C ASN A 374 13.54 -5.06 19.17
N ALA A 375 12.97 -4.84 17.99
CA ALA A 375 12.50 -5.88 17.10
C ALA A 375 12.78 -5.52 15.65
N GLN A 376 13.04 -6.53 14.84
CA GLN A 376 13.32 -6.39 13.42
C GLN A 376 12.74 -7.59 12.69
N ALA A 377 12.09 -7.36 11.55
CA ALA A 377 11.60 -8.43 10.70
C ALA A 377 11.57 -7.97 9.25
N GLN A 378 12.06 -8.80 8.33
CA GLN A 378 11.78 -8.63 6.92
C GLN A 378 10.38 -9.16 6.65
N PHE A 379 9.62 -8.50 5.80
CA PHE A 379 8.28 -8.92 5.42
C PHE A 379 8.08 -8.95 3.91
N ASP A 380 7.21 -9.83 3.47
CA ASP A 380 6.68 -9.94 2.12
C ASP A 380 5.17 -10.18 2.23
N LEU A 381 4.38 -9.23 1.76
CA LEU A 381 2.94 -9.18 1.86
C LEU A 381 2.33 -9.25 0.45
N ASN A 382 1.44 -10.21 0.25
CA ASN A 382 0.56 -10.28 -0.90
C ASN A 382 -0.88 -10.40 -0.41
N ALA A 383 -1.69 -9.36 -0.61
CA ALA A 383 -3.04 -9.27 -0.06
C ALA A 383 -4.03 -8.69 -1.08
N HIS A 384 -5.28 -9.16 -0.98
CA HIS A 384 -6.42 -8.53 -1.63
C HIS A 384 -7.30 -7.89 -0.57
N VAL A 385 -7.41 -6.56 -0.58
CA VAL A 385 -8.11 -5.80 0.48
C VAL A 385 -9.18 -4.93 -0.16
N ARG A 386 -10.42 -5.02 0.33
CA ARG A 386 -11.47 -4.06 -0.01
C ARG A 386 -11.23 -2.77 0.76
N VAL A 387 -10.82 -1.74 0.03
CA VAL A 387 -10.66 -0.35 0.48
C VAL A 387 -11.28 0.57 -0.58
N PHE A 388 -11.60 1.81 -0.22
CA PHE A 388 -12.11 2.83 -1.15
C PHE A 388 -13.42 2.44 -1.87
N LYS A 389 -14.40 1.88 -1.14
CA LYS A 389 -15.70 1.45 -1.70
C LYS A 389 -16.47 2.53 -2.47
N ASP A 390 -16.23 3.79 -2.15
CA ASP A 390 -16.84 4.92 -2.86
C ASP A 390 -16.29 5.08 -4.28
N VAL A 391 -15.13 4.47 -4.58
CA VAL A 391 -14.39 4.58 -5.84
C VAL A 391 -14.31 3.25 -6.60
N THR A 392 -14.13 2.11 -5.91
CA THR A 392 -14.09 0.78 -6.53
C THR A 392 -14.72 -0.29 -5.65
N ASN A 393 -15.42 -1.23 -6.29
CA ASN A 393 -15.96 -2.43 -5.64
C ASN A 393 -15.02 -3.64 -5.75
N VAL A 394 -13.92 -3.50 -6.50
CA VAL A 394 -12.93 -4.56 -6.70
C VAL A 394 -11.89 -4.49 -5.58
N PRO A 395 -11.46 -5.63 -4.99
CA PRO A 395 -10.40 -5.65 -3.99
C PRO A 395 -9.09 -5.10 -4.56
N VAL A 396 -8.44 -4.23 -3.81
CA VAL A 396 -7.12 -3.69 -4.14
C VAL A 396 -6.07 -4.77 -3.90
N LYS A 397 -5.25 -5.02 -4.92
CA LYS A 397 -4.12 -5.93 -4.82
C LYS A 397 -2.92 -5.18 -4.27
N LEU A 398 -2.43 -5.62 -3.12
CA LEU A 398 -1.26 -5.07 -2.42
C LEU A 398 -0.15 -6.12 -2.45
N ILE A 399 0.97 -5.78 -3.09
CA ILE A 399 2.21 -6.56 -3.04
C ILE A 399 3.25 -5.64 -2.42
N THR A 400 3.79 -5.96 -1.25
CA THR A 400 4.78 -5.08 -0.62
C THR A 400 5.80 -5.89 0.15
N LYS A 401 7.07 -5.53 -0.03
CA LYS A 401 8.20 -6.17 0.64
C LYS A 401 9.07 -5.12 1.30
N GLY A 402 9.70 -5.50 2.40
CA GLY A 402 10.48 -4.55 3.16
C GLY A 402 10.88 -5.06 4.52
N GLU A 403 11.10 -4.11 5.41
CA GLU A 403 11.58 -4.36 6.75
C GLU A 403 10.85 -3.49 7.77
N ILE A 404 10.47 -4.10 8.88
CA ILE A 404 9.95 -3.41 10.06
C ILE A 404 11.06 -3.39 11.09
N ILE A 405 11.36 -2.20 11.61
CA ILE A 405 12.34 -1.99 12.67
C ILE A 405 11.64 -1.24 13.80
N LYS A 406 11.49 -1.92 14.94
CA LYS A 406 11.11 -1.29 16.20
C LYS A 406 12.36 -1.08 17.04
N ASN A 407 12.63 0.16 17.41
CA ASN A 407 13.58 0.54 18.44
C ASN A 407 12.89 1.55 19.37
N ASP A 408 13.45 2.75 19.53
CA ASP A 408 12.74 3.89 20.08
C ASP A 408 11.56 4.33 19.20
N ASN A 409 11.75 4.27 17.88
CA ASN A 409 10.75 4.58 16.85
C ASN A 409 10.23 3.27 16.23
N LEU A 410 9.18 3.37 15.41
CA LEU A 410 8.71 2.31 14.54
C LEU A 410 8.97 2.73 13.09
N SER A 411 9.89 2.04 12.42
CA SER A 411 10.28 2.34 11.05
C SER A 411 9.84 1.21 10.11
N PHE A 412 9.25 1.58 8.98
CA PHE A 412 8.93 0.71 7.87
C PHE A 412 9.82 1.12 6.69
N ARG A 413 10.63 0.20 6.19
CA ARG A 413 11.46 0.38 5.00
C ARG A 413 10.90 -0.48 3.89
N PHE A 414 10.38 0.14 2.84
CA PHE A 414 9.81 -0.51 1.68
C PHE A 414 10.87 -0.64 0.58
N GLU A 415 11.03 -1.86 0.07
CA GLU A 415 11.93 -2.17 -1.04
C GLU A 415 11.30 -1.82 -2.40
N PRO A 416 12.13 -1.67 -3.46
CA PRO A 416 11.64 -1.59 -4.84
C PRO A 416 10.68 -2.74 -5.17
N ASP A 417 9.82 -2.62 -6.18
CA ASP A 417 8.80 -3.62 -6.59
C ASP A 417 7.57 -3.74 -5.67
N SER A 418 7.48 -2.94 -4.62
CA SER A 418 6.25 -2.84 -3.83
C SER A 418 5.19 -2.09 -4.65
N GLN A 419 4.03 -2.71 -4.82
CA GLN A 419 2.95 -2.30 -5.72
C GLN A 419 1.57 -2.30 -5.06
N VAL A 420 0.79 -1.26 -5.36
CA VAL A 420 -0.65 -1.22 -5.13
C VAL A 420 -1.34 -1.12 -6.47
N LYS A 421 -2.18 -2.12 -6.82
CA LYS A 421 -2.95 -2.14 -8.05
C LYS A 421 -4.43 -2.00 -7.76
N LEU A 422 -5.03 -0.96 -8.33
CA LEU A 422 -6.46 -0.70 -8.32
C LEU A 422 -6.99 -0.84 -9.74
N THR A 423 -8.23 -1.30 -9.85
CA THR A 423 -8.93 -1.50 -11.11
C THR A 423 -10.38 -1.06 -10.98
N ASP A 424 -11.00 -0.69 -12.10
CA ASP A 424 -12.40 -0.34 -12.18
C ASP A 424 -12.77 0.84 -11.25
N LEU A 425 -12.01 1.94 -11.38
CA LEU A 425 -12.17 3.13 -10.55
C LEU A 425 -13.23 4.05 -11.17
N THR A 426 -14.27 4.35 -10.40
CA THR A 426 -15.38 5.19 -10.83
C THR A 426 -15.56 6.37 -9.87
N PHE A 427 -15.41 7.59 -10.38
CA PHE A 427 -15.59 8.81 -9.61
C PHE A 427 -16.93 9.47 -9.96
N LYS A 428 -17.84 9.53 -8.99
CA LYS A 428 -19.18 10.13 -9.15
C LYS A 428 -19.16 11.61 -8.80
N GLY A 429 -19.82 12.45 -9.60
CA GLY A 429 -20.08 13.84 -9.26
C GLY A 429 -21.24 13.99 -8.28
N LYS A 430 -21.15 14.97 -7.37
CA LYS A 430 -22.31 15.44 -6.61
C LYS A 430 -23.06 16.44 -7.50
N ASN A 431 -24.17 16.02 -8.11
CA ASN A 431 -25.16 16.95 -8.65
C ASN A 431 -26.52 16.64 -8.03
N ASN A 432 -27.30 17.69 -7.74
CA ASN A 432 -28.68 17.62 -7.24
C ASN A 432 -29.70 17.10 -8.28
N SER A 433 -29.25 16.53 -9.40
CA SER A 433 -30.09 15.96 -10.45
C SER A 433 -30.11 14.43 -10.36
N THR A 434 -31.28 13.82 -10.56
CA THR A 434 -31.63 12.39 -10.39
C THR A 434 -30.88 11.39 -11.30
N THR A 435 -29.85 11.81 -12.04
CA THR A 435 -28.99 10.94 -12.86
C THR A 435 -27.51 11.10 -12.45
N PRO A 436 -26.83 10.03 -12.00
CA PRO A 436 -25.41 10.09 -11.66
C PRO A 436 -24.57 10.26 -12.92
N THR A 437 -24.03 11.46 -13.14
CA THR A 437 -23.02 11.70 -14.17
C THR A 437 -21.66 11.20 -13.67
N HIS A 438 -21.10 10.21 -14.36
CA HIS A 438 -19.74 9.73 -14.13
C HIS A 438 -18.75 10.85 -14.49
N MET A 439 -18.02 11.41 -13.51
CA MET A 439 -17.05 12.48 -13.79
C MET A 439 -15.74 11.94 -14.36
N ALA A 440 -15.31 10.78 -13.88
CA ALA A 440 -14.14 10.08 -14.40
C ALA A 440 -14.25 8.57 -14.20
N TYR A 441 -13.81 7.83 -15.21
CA TYR A 441 -13.58 6.38 -15.13
C TYR A 441 -12.11 6.10 -15.40
N ILE A 442 -11.45 5.30 -14.57
CA ILE A 442 -10.06 4.86 -14.76
C ILE A 442 -10.02 3.34 -14.72
N GLY A 443 -9.59 2.70 -15.82
CA GLY A 443 -9.59 1.25 -15.93
C GLY A 443 -8.64 0.57 -14.95
N SER A 444 -7.41 1.08 -14.84
CA SER A 444 -6.42 0.62 -13.86
C SER A 444 -5.48 1.74 -13.41
N MET A 445 -5.05 1.64 -12.15
CA MET A 445 -4.08 2.51 -11.53
C MET A 445 -3.09 1.65 -10.75
N VAL A 446 -1.81 1.79 -11.07
CA VAL A 446 -0.71 1.06 -10.42
C VAL A 446 0.18 2.08 -9.72
N PHE A 447 0.42 1.85 -8.44
CA PHE A 447 1.34 2.64 -7.62
C PHE A 447 2.55 1.78 -7.26
N ASP A 448 3.71 2.11 -7.81
CA ASP A 448 4.99 1.61 -7.33
C ASP A 448 5.51 2.53 -6.22
N TRP A 449 5.80 1.99 -5.05
CA TRP A 449 6.32 2.78 -3.93
C TRP A 449 7.58 2.17 -3.32
N GLN A 450 8.43 3.01 -2.76
CA GLN A 450 9.61 2.59 -2.01
C GLN A 450 10.05 3.70 -1.06
N GLY A 451 10.81 3.36 -0.03
CA GLY A 451 11.36 4.32 0.91
C GLY A 451 10.96 4.05 2.36
N ASN A 452 11.02 5.07 3.19
CA ASN A 452 10.92 4.92 4.64
C ASN A 452 9.72 5.69 5.21
N ILE A 453 9.00 5.02 6.10
CA ILE A 453 7.98 5.64 6.97
C ILE A 453 8.43 5.42 8.41
N VAL A 454 8.58 6.50 9.17
CA VAL A 454 9.02 6.45 10.57
C VAL A 454 7.95 7.08 11.44
N VAL A 455 7.43 6.31 12.40
CA VAL A 455 6.60 6.80 13.49
C VAL A 455 7.49 6.97 14.71
N ASP A 456 7.67 8.20 15.17
CA ASP A 456 8.52 8.47 16.32
C ASP A 456 7.80 8.26 17.66
N LYS A 457 8.53 8.49 18.76
CA LYS A 457 8.03 8.36 20.14
C LYS A 457 6.81 9.24 20.44
N ASN A 458 6.68 10.38 19.76
CA ASN A 458 5.57 11.32 19.92
C ASN A 458 4.37 10.96 19.03
N LYS A 459 4.48 9.87 18.25
CA LYS A 459 3.52 9.43 17.23
C LYS A 459 3.48 10.33 16.00
N ASP A 460 4.51 11.15 15.80
CA ASP A 460 4.64 11.92 14.57
C ASP A 460 5.12 11.01 13.44
N VAL A 461 4.51 11.18 12.26
CA VAL A 461 4.80 10.38 11.06
C VAL A 461 5.73 11.17 10.16
N LYS A 462 6.92 10.61 9.91
CA LYS A 462 7.90 11.12 8.96
C LYS A 462 7.93 10.23 7.72
N LEU A 463 7.92 10.85 6.56
CA LEU A 463 7.86 10.22 5.25
C LEU A 463 9.14 10.53 4.47
N ALA A 464 9.68 9.53 3.79
CA ALA A 464 10.73 9.65 2.78
C ALA A 464 10.46 8.57 1.72
N VAL A 465 9.47 8.82 0.87
CA VAL A 465 8.86 7.83 -0.04
C VAL A 465 8.98 8.32 -1.47
N LYS A 466 9.40 7.44 -2.38
CA LYS A 466 9.29 7.65 -3.83
C LYS A 466 8.06 6.90 -4.32
N LEU A 467 7.23 7.59 -5.10
CA LEU A 467 5.98 7.06 -5.64
C LEU A 467 5.99 7.22 -7.16
N LYS A 468 5.75 6.14 -7.89
CA LYS A 468 5.45 6.19 -9.32
C LYS A 468 4.03 5.68 -9.52
N THR A 469 3.21 6.49 -10.14
CA THR A 469 1.82 6.18 -10.46
C THR A 469 1.69 6.03 -11.97
N LYS A 470 1.12 4.91 -12.41
CA LYS A 470 0.73 4.70 -13.80
C LYS A 470 -0.77 4.47 -13.85
N MET A 471 -1.45 5.23 -14.69
CA MET A 471 -2.87 5.07 -14.97
C MET A 471 -3.04 4.65 -16.43
N ASP A 472 -3.82 3.59 -16.63
CA ASP A 472 -4.23 3.14 -17.96
C ASP A 472 -5.53 3.87 -18.35
N LYS A 473 -5.66 4.20 -19.65
CA LYS A 473 -6.83 4.76 -20.34
C LYS A 473 -8.09 4.94 -19.49
N GLY A 474 -8.42 6.19 -19.18
CA GLY A 474 -9.65 6.59 -18.50
C GLY A 474 -10.33 7.75 -19.21
N ILE A 475 -11.66 7.80 -19.20
CA ILE A 475 -12.42 8.94 -19.71
C ILE A 475 -12.52 9.96 -18.57
N VAL A 476 -11.77 11.06 -18.67
CA VAL A 476 -11.91 12.21 -17.77
C VAL A 476 -12.81 13.25 -18.45
N LYS A 477 -14.06 13.37 -17.99
CA LYS A 477 -15.04 14.37 -18.46
C LYS A 477 -15.27 14.45 -19.98
N ASN A 478 -14.94 13.43 -20.79
CA ASN A 478 -14.98 13.51 -22.26
C ASN A 478 -14.07 14.62 -22.86
N ILE A 479 -12.98 15.01 -22.18
CA ILE A 479 -12.10 16.10 -22.67
C ILE A 479 -10.85 15.53 -23.34
N VAL A 480 -10.17 14.57 -22.71
CA VAL A 480 -8.91 13.99 -23.22
C VAL A 480 -9.00 12.46 -23.28
N LYS A 481 -8.71 11.87 -24.46
CA LYS A 481 -8.58 10.42 -24.65
C LYS A 481 -7.09 10.03 -24.64
N THR A 482 -6.54 9.82 -23.45
CA THR A 482 -5.11 9.54 -23.26
C THR A 482 -4.81 8.05 -23.46
N LYS A 483 -3.59 7.67 -23.80
CA LYS A 483 -3.12 6.27 -23.73
C LYS A 483 -2.61 5.92 -22.33
N SER A 484 -1.87 6.82 -21.69
CA SER A 484 -1.30 6.63 -20.36
C SER A 484 -1.08 7.96 -19.66
N ILE A 485 -1.34 7.98 -18.35
CA ILE A 485 -0.93 9.08 -17.46
C ILE A 485 0.11 8.49 -16.50
N GLN A 486 1.27 9.12 -16.43
CA GLN A 486 2.35 8.72 -15.53
C GLN A 486 2.71 9.88 -14.62
N MET A 487 2.86 9.60 -13.32
CA MET A 487 3.26 10.58 -12.34
C MET A 487 4.39 10.00 -11.50
N ALA A 488 5.53 10.68 -11.43
CA ALA A 488 6.62 10.31 -10.55
C ALA A 488 6.75 11.39 -9.48
N SER A 489 6.78 11.01 -8.20
CA SER A 489 6.91 11.95 -7.10
C SER A 489 7.82 11.44 -5.98
N GLN A 490 8.39 12.39 -5.25
CA GLN A 490 9.13 12.16 -4.03
C GLN A 490 8.44 12.91 -2.90
N ILE A 491 8.03 12.16 -1.88
CA ILE A 491 7.32 12.62 -0.70
C ILE A 491 8.29 12.60 0.48
N ASN A 492 8.60 13.78 1.03
CA ASN A 492 9.46 13.95 2.18
C ASN A 492 8.73 14.74 3.28
N GLY A 493 9.22 14.67 4.53
CA GLY A 493 8.76 15.54 5.62
C GLY A 493 7.77 14.86 6.56
N SER A 494 6.80 15.61 7.08
CA SER A 494 5.78 15.12 8.02
C SER A 494 4.37 15.52 7.57
N LEU A 495 3.32 15.07 8.25
CA LEU A 495 1.94 15.47 7.90
C LEU A 495 1.68 16.98 8.09
N ASN A 496 2.44 17.65 8.97
CA ASN A 496 2.30 19.09 9.24
C ASN A 496 3.20 19.96 8.34
N ASP A 497 4.22 19.36 7.72
CA ASP A 497 5.17 20.00 6.81
C ASP A 497 5.62 18.95 5.79
N ILE A 498 4.74 18.66 4.84
CA ILE A 498 4.98 17.70 3.75
C ILE A 498 5.68 18.43 2.61
N LYS A 499 6.55 17.74 1.88
CA LYS A 499 7.15 18.21 0.63
C LYS A 499 6.99 17.12 -0.42
N ILE A 500 6.20 17.40 -1.45
CA ILE A 500 5.95 16.50 -2.56
C ILE A 500 6.42 17.19 -3.83
N ASN A 501 7.50 16.70 -4.40
CA ASN A 501 8.03 17.20 -5.68
C ASN A 501 7.81 16.09 -6.72
N GLY A 502 7.43 16.43 -7.94
CA GLY A 502 7.19 15.41 -8.96
C GLY A 502 6.98 15.95 -10.37
N GLN A 503 6.79 15.00 -11.28
CA GLN A 503 6.56 15.27 -12.70
C GLN A 503 5.33 14.49 -13.18
N LEU A 504 4.52 15.13 -14.02
CA LEU A 504 3.36 14.58 -14.67
C LEU A 504 3.63 14.42 -16.17
N MET A 505 3.45 13.21 -16.69
CA MET A 505 3.56 12.90 -18.11
C MET A 505 2.23 12.37 -18.65
N LEU A 506 1.89 12.81 -19.86
CA LEU A 506 0.71 12.39 -20.60
C LEU A 506 1.12 11.90 -21.98
N ASP A 507 0.91 10.62 -22.28
CA ASP A 507 1.31 10.03 -23.58
C ASP A 507 2.76 10.36 -23.96
N ASP A 508 3.65 10.25 -22.97
CA ASP A 508 5.10 10.56 -23.03
C ASP A 508 5.46 12.06 -23.17
N ILE A 509 4.48 12.95 -23.10
CA ILE A 509 4.69 14.41 -23.05
C ILE A 509 4.80 14.86 -21.59
N PRO A 510 5.91 15.51 -21.16
CA PRO A 510 6.06 16.04 -19.81
C PRO A 510 5.18 17.28 -19.64
N LEU A 511 3.96 17.09 -19.15
CA LEU A 511 2.99 18.17 -19.04
C LEU A 511 3.36 19.19 -17.98
N ALA A 512 3.86 18.73 -16.83
CA ALA A 512 4.11 19.59 -15.67
C ALA A 512 5.15 19.01 -14.72
N GLU A 513 5.92 19.87 -14.09
CA GLU A 513 6.51 19.65 -12.78
C GLU A 513 5.59 20.24 -11.71
N PHE A 514 5.53 19.60 -10.54
CA PHE A 514 4.69 20.05 -9.45
C PHE A 514 5.39 19.92 -8.11
N ASP A 515 5.13 20.91 -7.25
CA ASP A 515 5.61 20.98 -5.88
C ASP A 515 4.44 21.26 -4.95
N LEU A 516 4.24 20.41 -3.95
CA LEU A 516 3.30 20.63 -2.85
C LEU A 516 4.08 20.74 -1.56
N SER A 517 3.81 21.77 -0.77
CA SER A 517 4.50 22.01 0.51
C SER A 517 3.58 22.50 1.63
N GLY A 518 3.98 22.29 2.88
CA GLY A 518 3.27 22.77 4.07
C GLY A 518 2.36 21.73 4.72
N ASN A 519 1.32 22.14 5.41
CA ASN A 519 0.40 21.21 6.08
C ASN A 519 -0.43 20.44 5.05
N VAL A 520 -0.56 19.11 5.19
CA VAL A 520 -1.31 18.27 4.24
C VAL A 520 -2.79 18.68 4.10
N SER A 521 -3.34 19.36 5.11
CA SER A 521 -4.73 19.84 5.09
C SER A 521 -4.87 21.14 4.29
N GLU A 522 -3.83 21.97 4.26
CA GLU A 522 -3.83 23.28 3.59
C GLU A 522 -2.52 23.57 2.81
N PRO A 523 -2.12 22.72 1.84
CA PRO A 523 -0.81 22.85 1.22
C PRO A 523 -0.73 24.03 0.26
N HIS A 524 0.48 24.56 0.12
CA HIS A 524 0.87 25.40 -1.00
C HIS A 524 1.22 24.50 -2.19
N ILE A 525 0.68 24.84 -3.36
CA ILE A 525 0.86 24.10 -4.60
C ILE A 525 1.53 25.02 -5.61
N GLU A 526 2.57 24.52 -6.27
CA GLU A 526 3.17 25.09 -7.47
C GLU A 526 3.14 24.03 -8.58
N ILE A 527 2.72 24.43 -9.78
CA ILE A 527 2.70 23.58 -10.97
C ILE A 527 3.26 24.40 -12.11
N LEU A 528 4.29 23.92 -12.77
CA LEU A 528 4.93 24.65 -13.85
C LEU A 528 5.35 23.74 -14.99
N ALA A 529 5.46 24.32 -16.17
CA ALA A 529 6.15 23.70 -17.30
C ALA A 529 6.88 24.78 -18.06
N ASP A 530 8.10 24.47 -18.48
CA ASP A 530 8.93 25.35 -19.28
C ASP A 530 9.13 24.73 -20.67
N ASN A 531 9.01 25.56 -21.69
CA ASN A 531 9.24 25.21 -23.09
C ASN A 531 8.41 24.01 -23.59
N LEU A 532 7.14 23.92 -23.18
CA LEU A 532 6.24 22.84 -23.60
C LEU A 532 5.81 23.03 -25.05
N SER A 533 6.08 22.04 -25.91
CA SER A 533 5.76 22.12 -27.34
C SER A 533 4.26 22.20 -27.59
N LEU A 534 3.79 23.29 -28.20
CA LEU A 534 2.38 23.47 -28.56
C LEU A 534 1.91 22.47 -29.62
N ASN A 535 2.78 22.15 -30.58
CA ASN A 535 2.50 21.12 -31.59
C ASN A 535 2.26 19.75 -30.93
N ALA A 536 3.13 19.35 -29.98
CA ALA A 536 2.95 18.10 -29.24
C ALA A 536 1.63 18.09 -28.43
N LEU A 537 1.27 19.22 -27.79
CA LEU A 537 0.02 19.34 -27.04
C LEU A 537 -1.23 19.25 -27.94
N LEU A 538 -1.20 19.88 -29.10
CA LEU A 538 -2.32 19.81 -30.07
C LEU A 538 -2.42 18.45 -30.75
N GLY A 539 -1.33 17.68 -30.80
CA GLY A 539 -1.32 16.28 -31.24
C GLY A 539 -1.97 15.30 -30.25
N LEU A 540 -2.28 15.73 -29.02
CA LEU A 540 -3.05 14.92 -28.08
C LEU A 540 -4.48 14.71 -28.60
N ASN A 541 -5.04 13.52 -28.35
CA ASN A 541 -6.41 13.21 -28.75
C ASN A 541 -7.44 13.90 -27.83
N ILE A 542 -7.66 15.19 -28.10
CA ILE A 542 -8.62 16.06 -27.41
C ILE A 542 -9.94 16.06 -28.19
N GLN A 543 -11.06 15.87 -27.51
CA GLN A 543 -12.36 15.61 -28.16
C GLN A 543 -12.89 16.78 -29.01
N LYS A 544 -12.40 18.01 -28.79
CA LYS A 544 -12.75 19.20 -29.55
C LYS A 544 -11.47 19.77 -30.18
N THR A 545 -11.34 19.63 -31.48
CA THR A 545 -10.24 20.22 -32.24
C THR A 545 -10.45 21.73 -32.33
N LEU A 546 -9.43 22.50 -31.93
CA LEU A 546 -9.38 23.91 -32.21
C LEU A 546 -9.12 24.08 -33.73
N PRO A 547 -9.71 25.08 -34.41
CA PRO A 547 -9.46 25.35 -35.82
C PRO A 547 -8.10 26.05 -36.03
N ILE A 548 -7.06 25.54 -35.38
CA ILE A 548 -5.70 26.05 -35.42
C ILE A 548 -4.74 24.87 -35.65
N SER A 549 -3.84 25.05 -36.61
CA SER A 549 -2.75 24.13 -36.91
C SER A 549 -1.44 24.83 -36.55
N VAL A 550 -0.71 24.31 -35.57
CA VAL A 550 0.55 24.91 -35.10
C VAL A 550 1.72 24.06 -35.58
N ILE A 551 2.68 24.69 -36.23
CA ILE A 551 3.91 24.04 -36.70
C ILE A 551 4.99 24.14 -35.62
N ASN A 552 5.18 25.34 -35.07
CA ASN A 552 6.15 25.62 -34.03
C ASN A 552 5.56 26.53 -32.95
N GLY A 553 6.18 26.51 -31.77
CA GLY A 553 5.84 27.36 -30.65
C GLY A 553 5.94 26.63 -29.31
N SER A 554 6.21 27.40 -28.27
CA SER A 554 6.32 26.88 -26.91
C SER A 554 5.40 27.57 -25.93
N LEU A 555 5.00 26.83 -24.90
CA LEU A 555 4.18 27.27 -23.79
C LEU A 555 4.98 27.12 -22.49
N ASP A 556 5.17 28.23 -21.79
CA ASP A 556 5.61 28.25 -20.41
C ASP A 556 4.39 28.57 -19.54
N TYR A 557 4.20 27.86 -18.43
CA TYR A 557 3.19 28.24 -17.45
C TYR A 557 3.66 27.97 -16.03
N HIS A 558 3.15 28.76 -15.08
CA HIS A 558 3.43 28.61 -13.66
C HIS A 558 2.19 28.99 -12.85
N LEU A 559 1.52 27.97 -12.32
CA LEU A 559 0.40 28.07 -11.38
C LEU A 559 0.92 27.99 -9.95
N LYS A 560 0.48 28.88 -9.07
CA LYS A 560 0.77 28.82 -7.63
C LYS A 560 -0.41 29.26 -6.77
N GLY A 561 -0.59 28.63 -5.62
CA GLY A 561 -1.59 29.04 -4.63
C GLY A 561 -1.75 28.07 -3.47
N GLN A 562 -2.50 28.48 -2.46
CA GLN A 562 -2.77 27.67 -1.28
C GLN A 562 -4.16 27.03 -1.38
N VAL A 563 -4.24 25.71 -1.18
CA VAL A 563 -5.51 25.00 -1.12
C VAL A 563 -6.04 25.06 0.31
N LYS A 564 -7.06 25.86 0.56
CA LYS A 564 -7.75 25.94 1.86
C LYS A 564 -9.02 25.09 1.91
N ASN A 565 -9.60 24.80 0.75
CA ASN A 565 -10.81 23.99 0.62
C ASN A 565 -10.66 22.93 -0.49
N TRP A 566 -10.48 21.68 -0.09
CA TRP A 566 -10.41 20.52 -1.00
C TRP A 566 -11.77 20.13 -1.60
N GLN A 567 -12.87 20.54 -0.99
CA GLN A 567 -14.23 20.20 -1.43
C GLN A 567 -14.69 21.08 -2.60
N SER A 568 -14.12 22.28 -2.74
CA SER A 568 -14.40 23.24 -3.80
C SER A 568 -13.09 23.90 -4.24
N ILE A 569 -12.44 23.34 -5.26
CA ILE A 569 -11.13 23.83 -5.73
C ILE A 569 -11.22 25.27 -6.26
N ASP A 570 -12.33 25.60 -6.91
CA ASP A 570 -12.69 26.91 -7.45
C ASP A 570 -12.89 28.02 -6.41
N ALA A 571 -13.11 27.65 -5.15
CA ALA A 571 -13.19 28.61 -4.04
C ALA A 571 -11.82 29.10 -3.56
N ASN A 572 -10.74 28.44 -3.95
CA ASN A 572 -9.37 28.85 -3.60
C ASN A 572 -8.85 29.88 -4.60
N GLN A 573 -7.92 30.72 -4.14
CA GLN A 573 -7.26 31.70 -4.98
C GLN A 573 -5.95 31.13 -5.56
N PHE A 574 -5.80 31.19 -6.87
CA PHE A 574 -4.57 30.79 -7.55
C PHE A 574 -4.06 31.87 -8.49
N ASN A 575 -2.75 31.97 -8.62
CA ASN A 575 -2.08 32.84 -9.59
C ASN A 575 -1.49 31.97 -10.69
N LEU A 576 -1.78 32.27 -11.94
CA LEU A 576 -1.21 31.58 -13.11
C LEU A 576 -0.46 32.57 -13.96
N SER A 577 0.79 32.30 -14.25
CA SER A 577 1.53 32.99 -15.32
C SER A 577 1.53 32.08 -16.55
N VAL A 578 1.24 32.64 -17.71
CA VAL A 578 1.31 31.97 -19.01
C VAL A 578 2.19 32.78 -19.92
N LYS A 579 3.06 32.12 -20.68
CA LYS A 579 3.84 32.71 -21.76
C LYS A 579 3.83 31.77 -22.96
N ILE A 580 3.45 32.30 -24.10
CA ILE A 580 3.44 31.65 -25.39
C ILE A 580 4.52 32.35 -26.23
N SER A 581 5.42 31.56 -26.81
CA SER A 581 6.57 32.09 -27.56
C SER A 581 6.63 31.52 -28.97
N ASP A 582 6.91 32.40 -29.92
CA ASP A 582 7.24 32.08 -31.31
C ASP A 582 6.27 31.09 -31.99
N VAL A 583 4.96 31.34 -31.88
CA VAL A 583 3.97 30.46 -32.52
C VAL A 583 3.88 30.78 -34.00
N ILE A 584 3.99 29.72 -34.80
CA ILE A 584 3.86 29.73 -36.25
C ILE A 584 2.80 28.70 -36.63
N GLY A 585 1.87 29.10 -37.49
CA GLY A 585 0.84 28.20 -37.95
C GLY A 585 -0.25 28.86 -38.75
N GLU A 586 -1.39 28.21 -38.76
CA GLU A 586 -2.54 28.57 -39.57
C GLU A 586 -3.82 28.51 -38.74
N ILE A 587 -4.67 29.52 -38.88
CA ILE A 587 -5.99 29.60 -38.24
C ILE A 587 -7.03 30.00 -39.28
N ASN A 588 -8.05 29.16 -39.51
CA ASN A 588 -9.08 29.39 -40.54
C ASN A 588 -8.51 29.81 -41.92
N ASP A 589 -7.55 29.05 -42.44
CA ASP A 589 -6.89 29.31 -43.73
C ASP A 589 -6.17 30.68 -43.79
N THR A 590 -5.66 31.13 -42.63
CA THR A 590 -4.92 32.39 -42.46
C THR A 590 -3.60 32.07 -41.78
N TRP A 591 -2.50 32.30 -42.49
CA TRP A 591 -1.16 32.05 -42.00
C TRP A 591 -0.70 33.15 -41.03
N PHE A 592 -0.02 32.77 -39.95
CA PHE A 592 0.53 33.70 -38.98
C PHE A 592 1.88 33.24 -38.45
N GLU A 593 2.75 34.20 -38.13
CA GLU A 593 4.11 33.94 -37.68
C GLU A 593 4.56 34.84 -36.53
N GLY A 594 5.40 34.29 -35.66
CA GLY A 594 6.04 35.04 -34.58
C GLY A 594 5.06 35.54 -33.52
N PHE A 595 4.00 34.78 -33.21
CA PHE A 595 3.07 35.14 -32.15
C PHE A 595 3.71 34.93 -30.78
N ASN A 596 3.74 36.00 -29.99
CA ASN A 596 4.25 36.02 -28.63
C ASN A 596 3.24 36.68 -27.72
N TRP A 597 2.92 36.03 -26.60
CA TRP A 597 1.93 36.51 -25.65
C TRP A 597 2.30 36.07 -24.24
N GLN A 598 2.18 36.98 -23.28
CA GLN A 598 2.34 36.64 -21.87
C GLN A 598 1.17 37.20 -21.08
N GLN A 599 0.74 36.50 -20.04
CA GLN A 599 -0.37 36.94 -19.20
C GLN A 599 -0.27 36.37 -17.80
N LYS A 600 -0.51 37.21 -16.79
CA LYS A 600 -0.71 36.78 -15.41
C LYS A 600 -2.18 36.84 -15.05
N PHE A 601 -2.68 35.76 -14.49
CA PHE A 601 -4.08 35.58 -14.10
C PHE A 601 -4.20 35.34 -12.59
N ILE A 602 -5.30 35.84 -12.03
CA ILE A 602 -5.80 35.48 -10.71
C ILE A 602 -7.11 34.73 -10.92
N PHE A 603 -7.17 33.52 -10.37
CA PHE A 603 -8.37 32.70 -10.27
C PHE A 603 -8.95 32.91 -8.89
N GLU A 604 -10.21 33.34 -8.79
CA GLU A 604 -10.89 33.56 -7.52
C GLU A 604 -12.40 33.38 -7.70
N GLN A 605 -13.02 32.51 -6.88
CA GLN A 605 -14.46 32.23 -6.87
C GLN A 605 -15.00 31.86 -8.28
N GLY A 606 -14.27 30.99 -8.99
CA GLY A 606 -14.61 30.57 -10.35
C GLY A 606 -14.42 31.64 -11.45
N ASN A 607 -13.99 32.86 -11.11
CA ASN A 607 -13.65 33.90 -12.07
C ASN A 607 -12.15 33.89 -12.36
N ILE A 608 -11.78 34.34 -13.57
CA ILE A 608 -10.39 34.55 -13.98
C ILE A 608 -10.24 36.02 -14.32
N LYS A 609 -9.22 36.69 -13.78
CA LYS A 609 -8.90 38.08 -14.12
C LYS A 609 -7.42 38.25 -14.38
N THR A 610 -7.08 39.14 -15.30
CA THR A 610 -5.72 39.61 -15.51
C THR A 610 -5.23 40.36 -14.27
N SER A 611 -4.07 39.98 -13.73
CA SER A 611 -3.48 40.56 -12.51
C SER A 611 -2.81 41.91 -12.75
N ASP A 612 -2.11 42.04 -13.88
CA ASP A 612 -1.41 43.25 -14.28
C ASP A 612 -2.39 44.17 -15.03
N ASN A 613 -2.14 45.48 -15.12
CA ASN A 613 -3.05 46.37 -15.85
C ASN A 613 -3.13 46.01 -17.35
N TYR A 614 -2.03 45.52 -17.93
CA TYR A 614 -1.91 45.14 -19.34
C TYR A 614 -0.73 44.18 -19.54
N SER A 615 -0.82 43.25 -20.50
CA SER A 615 0.31 42.43 -20.93
C SER A 615 0.61 42.62 -22.42
N ALA A 616 1.88 42.61 -22.80
CA ALA A 616 2.27 42.77 -24.20
C ALA A 616 1.91 41.51 -25.01
N LEU A 617 1.32 41.75 -26.19
CA LEU A 617 1.06 40.78 -27.24
C LEU A 617 1.75 41.28 -28.51
N SER A 618 2.44 40.39 -29.22
CA SER A 618 3.00 40.71 -30.53
C SER A 618 2.82 39.58 -31.52
N LEU A 619 2.68 39.93 -32.79
CA LEU A 619 2.64 39.00 -33.91
C LEU A 619 3.51 39.59 -35.03
N ALA A 620 4.45 38.81 -35.56
CA ALA A 620 5.41 39.31 -36.54
C ALA A 620 4.74 39.54 -37.90
N SER A 621 3.93 38.58 -38.34
CA SER A 621 3.21 38.64 -39.61
C SER A 621 1.86 37.92 -39.52
N LEU A 622 0.85 38.48 -40.19
CA LEU A 622 -0.45 37.88 -40.43
C LEU A 622 -0.79 38.05 -41.90
N ASP A 623 -1.06 36.95 -42.60
CA ASP A 623 -1.41 36.98 -44.01
C ASP A 623 -2.92 36.81 -44.22
N VAL A 624 -3.59 37.91 -44.58
CA VAL A 624 -5.02 37.95 -44.91
C VAL A 624 -5.27 38.15 -46.41
N GLY A 625 -4.30 37.80 -47.27
CA GLY A 625 -4.24 38.15 -48.70
C GLY A 625 -3.37 39.38 -48.99
N THR A 626 -2.79 39.96 -47.93
CA THR A 626 -1.69 40.92 -47.93
C THR A 626 -1.02 40.83 -46.56
N PRO A 627 0.32 40.89 -46.48
CA PRO A 627 1.01 40.78 -45.20
C PRO A 627 0.73 42.01 -44.32
N ILE A 628 0.24 41.76 -43.11
CA ILE A 628 0.17 42.75 -42.03
C ILE A 628 1.28 42.39 -41.03
N THR A 629 2.22 43.30 -40.80
CA THR A 629 3.43 43.02 -40.02
C THR A 629 3.53 43.85 -38.76
N ASN A 630 4.43 43.47 -37.84
CA ASN A 630 4.75 44.22 -36.62
C ASN A 630 3.51 44.53 -35.76
N LEU A 631 2.62 43.56 -35.65
CA LEU A 631 1.39 43.68 -34.88
C LEU A 631 1.73 43.68 -33.39
N ILE A 632 1.37 44.73 -32.67
CA ILE A 632 1.59 44.87 -31.22
C ILE A 632 0.34 45.36 -30.52
N ALA A 633 0.04 44.81 -29.36
CA ALA A 633 -1.08 45.25 -28.54
C ALA A 633 -0.83 44.99 -27.05
N LYS A 634 -1.68 45.60 -26.22
CA LYS A 634 -1.78 45.29 -24.80
C LYS A 634 -3.06 44.49 -24.54
N SER A 635 -2.93 43.26 -24.04
CA SER A 635 -4.08 42.39 -23.77
C SER A 635 -4.55 42.46 -22.32
N ILE A 636 -5.86 42.40 -22.13
CA ILE A 636 -6.53 42.07 -20.86
C ILE A 636 -7.50 40.94 -21.16
N VAL A 637 -7.47 39.92 -20.31
CA VAL A 637 -8.35 38.75 -20.41
C VAL A 637 -9.06 38.52 -19.08
N ALA A 638 -10.36 38.30 -19.14
CA ALA A 638 -11.18 37.93 -17.99
C ALA A 638 -12.16 36.82 -18.36
N PHE A 639 -12.51 36.00 -17.38
CA PHE A 639 -13.60 35.04 -17.46
C PHE A 639 -14.53 35.27 -16.27
N SER A 640 -15.79 35.57 -16.57
CA SER A 640 -16.82 35.81 -15.57
C SER A 640 -18.18 35.50 -16.18
N ASN A 641 -19.13 35.00 -15.39
CA ASN A 641 -20.47 34.63 -15.87
C ASN A 641 -20.41 33.69 -17.09
N GLU A 642 -19.55 32.66 -17.03
CA GLU A 642 -19.37 31.65 -18.08
C GLU A 642 -18.92 32.19 -19.45
N THR A 643 -18.45 33.44 -19.51
CA THR A 643 -18.05 34.11 -20.76
C THR A 643 -16.64 34.67 -20.65
N TRP A 644 -15.86 34.44 -21.70
CA TRP A 644 -14.54 35.05 -21.87
C TRP A 644 -14.68 36.47 -22.40
N HIS A 645 -13.97 37.40 -21.79
CA HIS A 645 -13.86 38.79 -22.20
C HIS A 645 -12.40 39.07 -22.54
N PHE A 646 -12.16 39.49 -23.78
CA PHE A 646 -10.84 39.80 -24.29
C PHE A 646 -10.80 41.26 -24.70
N SER A 647 -9.77 41.99 -24.28
CA SER A 647 -9.58 43.39 -24.65
C SER A 647 -8.16 43.62 -25.14
N LEU A 648 -8.02 44.23 -26.31
CA LEU A 648 -6.75 44.77 -26.79
C LEU A 648 -6.78 46.29 -26.67
N VAL A 649 -5.69 46.87 -26.21
CA VAL A 649 -5.49 48.31 -26.11
C VAL A 649 -4.24 48.68 -26.88
N ASP A 650 -4.25 49.85 -27.52
CA ASP A 650 -3.13 50.38 -28.30
C ASP A 650 -2.68 49.39 -29.40
N PHE A 651 -3.65 48.77 -30.08
CA PHE A 651 -3.38 47.75 -31.10
C PHE A 651 -2.88 48.42 -32.38
N LYS A 652 -1.66 48.13 -32.78
CA LYS A 652 -0.97 48.73 -33.94
C LYS A 652 -0.40 47.65 -34.83
N GLY A 653 -0.19 48.00 -36.10
CA GLY A 653 0.52 47.17 -37.05
C GLY A 653 0.81 47.93 -38.34
N ASP A 654 1.67 47.37 -39.17
CA ASP A 654 2.08 47.92 -40.45
C ASP A 654 1.32 47.24 -41.58
N MET A 655 0.78 48.04 -42.50
CA MET A 655 0.07 47.56 -43.69
C MET A 655 0.18 48.56 -44.82
N PHE A 656 0.26 48.07 -46.06
CA PHE A 656 0.25 48.89 -47.29
C PHE A 656 1.23 50.09 -47.25
N GLY A 657 2.46 49.89 -46.75
CA GLY A 657 3.50 50.94 -46.69
C GLY A 657 3.27 52.05 -45.66
N GLY A 658 2.24 51.92 -44.81
CA GLY A 658 1.96 52.75 -43.64
C GLY A 658 1.63 51.89 -42.43
N SER A 659 0.85 52.43 -41.49
CA SER A 659 0.44 51.72 -40.27
C SER A 659 -1.01 51.99 -39.91
N PHE A 660 -1.60 51.12 -39.10
CA PHE A 660 -2.91 51.36 -38.48
C PHE A 660 -2.80 51.38 -36.95
N HIS A 661 -3.79 52.01 -36.30
CA HIS A 661 -3.93 52.04 -34.86
C HIS A 661 -5.40 51.92 -34.45
N ILE A 662 -5.69 50.94 -33.59
CA ILE A 662 -6.99 50.71 -32.97
C ILE A 662 -6.84 50.98 -31.46
N PRO A 663 -7.43 52.08 -30.94
CA PRO A 663 -7.25 52.47 -29.54
C PRO A 663 -7.69 51.38 -28.55
N ALA A 664 -8.82 50.73 -28.83
CA ALA A 664 -9.34 49.63 -28.04
C ALA A 664 -10.19 48.68 -28.90
N PHE A 665 -10.00 47.38 -28.69
CA PHE A 665 -10.82 46.31 -29.22
C PHE A 665 -11.35 45.47 -28.05
N GLN A 666 -12.62 45.10 -28.07
CA GLN A 666 -13.26 44.28 -27.04
C GLN A 666 -14.03 43.13 -27.69
N TRP A 667 -13.87 41.93 -27.14
CA TRP A 667 -14.62 40.74 -27.50
C TRP A 667 -15.27 40.14 -26.24
N PRO A 668 -16.55 39.73 -26.27
CA PRO A 668 -17.48 39.75 -27.40
C PRO A 668 -17.76 41.17 -27.91
N ILE A 669 -17.95 41.30 -29.22
CA ILE A 669 -18.08 42.60 -29.88
C ILE A 669 -19.47 43.18 -29.57
N ASP A 670 -19.52 44.43 -29.12
CA ASP A 670 -20.76 45.18 -28.93
C ASP A 670 -21.20 45.79 -30.25
N SER A 671 -22.23 45.23 -30.88
CA SER A 671 -22.71 45.65 -32.21
C SER A 671 -23.20 47.10 -32.26
N LYS A 672 -23.37 47.77 -31.10
CA LYS A 672 -23.79 49.18 -31.02
C LYS A 672 -22.62 50.15 -30.89
N LYS A 673 -21.40 49.68 -30.67
CA LYS A 673 -20.21 50.51 -30.49
C LYS A 673 -19.32 50.45 -31.71
N ALA A 674 -18.88 51.62 -32.17
CA ALA A 674 -17.88 51.72 -33.23
C ALA A 674 -16.51 51.31 -32.70
N MET A 675 -15.79 50.53 -33.50
CA MET A 675 -14.36 50.29 -33.38
C MET A 675 -13.65 51.25 -34.33
N ASN A 676 -13.00 52.27 -33.79
CA ASN A 676 -12.30 53.25 -34.62
C ASN A 676 -10.92 52.72 -35.03
N ILE A 677 -10.71 52.57 -36.34
CA ILE A 677 -9.42 52.23 -36.93
C ILE A 677 -8.82 53.49 -37.54
N ASN A 678 -7.66 53.89 -37.03
CA ASN A 678 -6.91 55.05 -37.53
C ASN A 678 -5.85 54.55 -38.51
N LEU A 679 -5.94 54.98 -39.76
CA LEU A 679 -4.96 54.71 -40.80
C LEU A 679 -3.94 55.86 -40.86
N ILE A 680 -2.65 55.52 -40.92
CA ILE A 680 -1.55 56.47 -40.84
C ILE A 680 -0.60 56.23 -42.01
N GLY A 681 -0.57 57.17 -42.96
CA GLY A 681 0.43 57.21 -44.03
C GLY A 681 0.42 56.00 -44.95
N ILE A 682 -0.76 55.45 -45.24
CA ILE A 682 -0.99 54.34 -46.17
C ILE A 682 -0.56 54.76 -47.58
N ASP A 683 0.28 53.96 -48.22
CA ASP A 683 0.80 54.22 -49.56
C ASP A 683 -0.23 53.80 -50.63
N LEU A 684 -0.76 54.78 -51.37
CA LEU A 684 -1.75 54.52 -52.41
C LEU A 684 -1.20 53.67 -53.54
N ASN A 685 0.11 53.74 -53.81
CA ASN A 685 0.72 52.92 -54.86
C ASN A 685 0.62 51.43 -54.49
N LYS A 686 0.83 51.10 -53.22
CA LYS A 686 0.68 49.73 -52.71
C LYS A 686 -0.74 49.20 -52.77
N LEU A 687 -1.74 50.08 -52.64
CA LEU A 687 -3.15 49.68 -52.78
C LEU A 687 -3.53 49.42 -54.25
N VAL A 688 -3.09 50.27 -55.17
CA VAL A 688 -3.39 50.11 -56.61
C VAL A 688 -2.64 48.92 -57.22
N GLU A 689 -1.43 48.61 -56.75
CA GLU A 689 -0.66 47.42 -57.15
C GLU A 689 -1.44 46.10 -56.93
N LEU A 690 -2.35 46.03 -55.95
CA LEU A 690 -3.13 44.82 -55.64
C LEU A 690 -4.05 44.38 -56.78
N GLU A 691 -4.63 45.32 -57.53
CA GLU A 691 -5.56 45.00 -58.62
C GLU A 691 -4.87 44.74 -59.97
N LYS A 692 -3.55 44.99 -60.06
CA LYS A 692 -2.74 44.84 -61.29
C LYS A 692 -3.39 45.51 -62.53
N GLN A 693 -4.07 46.64 -62.35
CA GLN A 693 -4.74 47.35 -63.46
C GLN A 693 -3.70 47.95 -64.42
N GLN A 694 -3.75 47.53 -65.69
CA GLN A 694 -2.84 48.04 -66.71
C GLN A 694 -3.01 49.56 -66.90
N GLY A 695 -1.91 50.30 -66.81
CA GLY A 695 -1.90 51.71 -67.16
C GLY A 695 -2.44 52.67 -66.09
N VAL A 696 -2.64 52.21 -64.86
CA VAL A 696 -3.07 53.03 -63.72
C VAL A 696 -1.92 53.14 -62.71
N LEU A 697 -1.47 54.35 -62.42
CA LEU A 697 -0.50 54.65 -61.36
C LEU A 697 -1.11 55.69 -60.42
N VAL A 698 -1.08 55.41 -59.12
CA VAL A 698 -1.48 56.38 -58.10
C VAL A 698 -0.41 56.41 -57.03
N THR A 699 0.25 57.55 -56.86
CA THR A 699 1.28 57.75 -55.84
C THR A 699 0.81 58.71 -54.77
N GLY A 700 1.45 58.67 -53.60
CA GLY A 700 1.14 59.52 -52.46
C GLY A 700 0.59 58.71 -51.28
N LYS A 701 0.54 59.36 -50.11
CA LYS A 701 0.11 58.72 -48.86
C LYS A 701 -1.18 59.32 -48.33
N VAL A 702 -2.02 58.48 -47.74
CA VAL A 702 -3.29 58.86 -47.11
C VAL A 702 -3.36 58.41 -45.66
N SER A 703 -4.06 59.20 -44.84
CA SER A 703 -4.43 58.86 -43.47
C SER A 703 -5.93 59.02 -43.31
N GLY A 704 -6.50 58.43 -42.26
CA GLY A 704 -7.93 58.49 -42.06
C GLY A 704 -8.42 57.79 -40.82
N GLU A 705 -9.72 57.91 -40.58
CA GLU A 705 -10.41 57.31 -39.44
C GLU A 705 -11.64 56.55 -39.93
N PHE A 706 -11.70 55.26 -39.63
CA PHE A 706 -12.78 54.36 -40.03
C PHE A 706 -13.52 53.87 -38.78
N PRO A 707 -14.75 54.35 -38.53
CA PRO A 707 -15.64 53.80 -37.50
C PRO A 707 -16.28 52.50 -38.00
N PHE A 708 -15.78 51.36 -37.53
CA PHE A 708 -16.30 50.04 -37.89
C PHE A 708 -17.38 49.55 -36.92
N TYR A 709 -18.45 48.98 -37.45
CA TYR A 709 -19.45 48.24 -36.67
C TYR A 709 -19.51 46.81 -37.17
N ILE A 710 -19.56 45.85 -36.25
CA ILE A 710 -19.74 44.43 -36.57
C ILE A 710 -21.06 43.98 -35.96
N ASN A 711 -21.97 43.48 -36.81
CA ASN A 711 -23.28 43.01 -36.37
C ASN A 711 -23.21 41.58 -35.82
N ASN A 712 -24.32 41.07 -35.27
CA ASN A 712 -24.39 39.72 -34.70
C ASN A 712 -24.18 38.58 -35.72
N ASN A 713 -24.25 38.89 -37.02
CA ASN A 713 -23.99 37.96 -38.12
C ASN A 713 -22.53 38.04 -38.62
N ASN A 714 -21.66 38.74 -37.89
CA ASN A 714 -20.26 39.02 -38.24
C ASN A 714 -20.06 39.87 -39.51
N ASN A 715 -21.07 40.60 -39.99
CA ASN A 715 -20.90 41.52 -41.10
C ASN A 715 -20.30 42.84 -40.59
N ALA A 716 -19.22 43.30 -41.21
CA ALA A 716 -18.59 44.57 -40.92
C ALA A 716 -19.22 45.70 -41.76
N THR A 717 -19.32 46.90 -41.19
CA THR A 717 -19.77 48.12 -41.88
C THR A 717 -18.91 49.30 -41.46
N ILE A 718 -18.76 50.29 -42.34
CA ILE A 718 -18.09 51.56 -42.05
C ILE A 718 -19.12 52.67 -42.23
N VAL A 719 -19.26 53.51 -41.23
CA VAL A 719 -20.18 54.65 -41.27
C VAL A 719 -19.40 55.93 -41.03
N ASN A 720 -19.51 56.89 -41.96
CA ASN A 720 -18.84 58.20 -41.88
C ASN A 720 -17.30 58.10 -41.74
N GLY A 721 -16.68 57.14 -42.42
CA GLY A 721 -15.23 57.06 -42.51
C GLY A 721 -14.66 58.25 -43.28
N LYS A 722 -13.41 58.62 -42.99
CA LYS A 722 -12.73 59.75 -43.64
C LYS A 722 -11.33 59.35 -44.06
N LEU A 723 -10.94 59.72 -45.27
CA LEU A 723 -9.55 59.67 -45.76
C LEU A 723 -9.11 61.07 -46.20
N TYR A 724 -7.83 61.36 -46.04
CA TYR A 724 -7.19 62.56 -46.55
C TYR A 724 -5.73 62.30 -46.89
N ASN A 725 -5.18 62.99 -47.88
CA ASN A 725 -3.77 62.88 -48.21
C ASN A 725 -2.87 63.54 -47.16
N VAL A 726 -1.75 62.88 -46.87
CA VAL A 726 -0.67 63.39 -46.02
C VAL A 726 0.61 63.66 -46.80
N SER A 727 0.62 63.33 -48.10
CA SER A 727 1.62 63.80 -49.07
C SER A 727 0.94 64.24 -50.35
N ASN A 728 1.64 65.03 -51.16
CA ASN A 728 1.27 65.21 -52.57
C ASN A 728 1.41 63.88 -53.31
N GLY A 729 0.76 63.76 -54.46
CA GLY A 729 0.80 62.55 -55.26
C GLY A 729 0.47 62.80 -56.73
N VAL A 730 0.59 61.74 -57.52
CA VAL A 730 0.36 61.73 -58.96
C VAL A 730 -0.62 60.61 -59.28
N ILE A 731 -1.69 60.94 -60.01
CA ILE A 731 -2.56 59.96 -60.67
C ILE A 731 -2.22 59.97 -62.15
N GLN A 732 -1.86 58.83 -62.71
CA GLN A 732 -1.52 58.68 -64.12
C GLN A 732 -2.38 57.57 -64.72
N LEU A 733 -3.10 57.90 -65.80
CA LEU A 733 -3.90 56.96 -66.58
C LEU A 733 -3.37 56.91 -68.01
N LYS A 734 -2.47 55.97 -68.30
CA LYS A 734 -1.77 55.86 -69.58
C LYS A 734 -1.89 54.47 -70.17
N ASP A 735 -2.16 54.36 -71.47
CA ASP A 735 -2.18 53.09 -72.20
C ASP A 735 -3.18 52.04 -71.62
N ASN A 736 -4.29 52.51 -71.04
CA ASN A 736 -5.36 51.67 -70.51
C ASN A 736 -6.50 51.52 -71.55
N PRO A 737 -6.77 50.29 -72.07
CA PRO A 737 -7.75 50.06 -73.14
C PRO A 737 -9.20 50.36 -72.73
N ALA A 738 -9.54 50.24 -71.45
CA ALA A 738 -10.87 50.60 -70.94
C ALA A 738 -11.06 52.11 -70.96
N VAL A 739 -10.03 52.88 -70.57
CA VAL A 739 -10.04 54.35 -70.64
C VAL A 739 -10.17 54.81 -72.09
N THR A 740 -9.43 54.22 -73.04
CA THR A 740 -9.55 54.56 -74.47
C THR A 740 -10.97 54.37 -75.00
N SER A 741 -11.64 53.28 -74.60
CA SER A 741 -13.03 52.99 -74.99
C SER A 741 -14.02 53.99 -74.37
N LEU A 742 -13.82 54.36 -73.10
CA LEU A 742 -14.68 55.34 -72.41
C LEU A 742 -14.52 56.76 -72.96
N LYS A 743 -13.31 57.17 -73.35
CA LYS A 743 -13.08 58.47 -74.00
C LYS A 743 -13.86 58.62 -75.32
N GLN A 744 -14.15 57.52 -76.02
CA GLN A 744 -14.95 57.54 -77.25
C GLN A 744 -16.46 57.63 -77.01
N SER A 745 -16.92 57.39 -75.77
CA SER A 745 -18.36 57.33 -75.45
C SER A 745 -19.00 58.70 -75.22
N SER A 746 -18.25 59.70 -74.72
CA SER A 746 -18.69 61.09 -74.65
C SER A 746 -17.53 62.08 -74.54
N THR A 747 -17.75 63.32 -74.99
CA THR A 747 -16.75 64.41 -74.93
C THR A 747 -16.43 64.80 -73.49
N GLU A 748 -17.42 64.75 -72.58
CA GLU A 748 -17.24 65.07 -71.16
C GLU A 748 -16.33 64.06 -70.46
N LEU A 749 -16.48 62.76 -70.76
CA LEU A 749 -15.62 61.71 -70.24
C LEU A 749 -14.21 61.81 -70.84
N ALA A 750 -14.09 62.14 -72.13
CA ALA A 750 -12.81 62.41 -72.75
C ALA A 750 -12.03 63.49 -71.99
N LEU A 751 -12.65 64.63 -71.73
CA LEU A 751 -12.05 65.74 -70.97
C LEU A 751 -11.69 65.35 -69.52
N ALA A 752 -12.55 64.59 -68.84
CA ALA A 752 -12.28 64.13 -67.47
C ALA A 752 -11.08 63.17 -67.41
N PHE A 753 -10.98 62.23 -68.36
CA PHE A 753 -9.86 61.29 -68.44
C PHE A 753 -8.57 61.92 -69.00
N ASP A 754 -8.66 62.92 -69.87
CA ASP A 754 -7.51 63.73 -70.29
C ASP A 754 -6.92 64.49 -69.09
N ALA A 755 -7.79 65.09 -68.26
CA ALA A 755 -7.37 65.74 -67.02
C ALA A 755 -6.69 64.77 -66.02
N LEU A 756 -7.10 63.49 -66.00
CA LEU A 756 -6.53 62.43 -65.16
C LEU A 756 -5.32 61.70 -65.77
N GLN A 757 -4.98 61.96 -67.04
CA GLN A 757 -3.88 61.26 -67.72
C GLN A 757 -2.55 61.45 -66.99
N ASN A 758 -2.34 62.61 -66.37
CA ASN A 758 -1.18 62.94 -65.54
C ASN A 758 -1.53 64.04 -64.51
N LEU A 759 -2.32 63.70 -63.50
CA LEU A 759 -2.77 64.66 -62.48
C LEU A 759 -1.83 64.70 -61.27
N HIS A 760 -1.15 65.83 -61.07
CA HIS A 760 -0.38 66.09 -59.85
C HIS A 760 -1.30 66.73 -58.80
N TYR A 761 -1.71 65.97 -57.79
CA TYR A 761 -2.63 66.44 -56.76
C TYR A 761 -1.91 66.85 -55.47
N HIS A 762 -2.44 67.89 -54.83
CA HIS A 762 -1.98 68.36 -53.52
C HIS A 762 -3.06 68.22 -52.44
N LYS A 763 -4.32 68.01 -52.84
CA LYS A 763 -5.43 67.73 -51.92
C LYS A 763 -6.25 66.56 -52.45
N LEU A 764 -6.44 65.56 -51.60
CA LEU A 764 -7.34 64.43 -51.81
C LEU A 764 -8.03 64.16 -50.48
N SER A 765 -9.36 64.10 -50.49
CA SER A 765 -10.17 63.71 -49.33
C SER A 765 -11.31 62.82 -49.77
N ALA A 766 -11.68 61.84 -48.95
CA ALA A 766 -12.81 60.96 -49.24
C ALA A 766 -13.68 60.72 -48.00
N SER A 767 -15.00 60.73 -48.18
CA SER A 767 -15.92 60.11 -47.23
C SER A 767 -16.08 58.64 -47.60
N VAL A 768 -15.94 57.74 -46.62
CA VAL A 768 -15.94 56.29 -46.82
C VAL A 768 -17.14 55.66 -46.12
N TYR A 769 -17.89 54.86 -46.87
CA TYR A 769 -19.00 54.06 -46.37
C TYR A 769 -18.83 52.62 -46.82
N MET A 770 -19.14 51.64 -45.97
CA MET A 770 -19.13 50.22 -46.35
C MET A 770 -20.41 49.55 -45.86
N TYR A 771 -21.12 48.93 -46.79
CA TYR A 771 -22.36 48.19 -46.53
C TYR A 771 -22.09 46.77 -46.04
N GLU A 772 -23.10 46.11 -45.47
CA GLU A 772 -22.98 44.76 -44.90
C GLU A 772 -22.56 43.69 -45.94
N ASP A 773 -22.78 43.95 -47.23
CA ASP A 773 -22.41 43.07 -48.33
C ASP A 773 -20.95 43.27 -48.80
N GLY A 774 -20.19 44.17 -48.15
CA GLY A 774 -18.79 44.44 -48.48
C GLY A 774 -18.57 45.51 -49.54
N ARG A 775 -19.63 46.08 -50.13
CA ARG A 775 -19.51 47.20 -51.06
C ARG A 775 -19.10 48.47 -50.32
N MET A 776 -18.01 49.06 -50.77
CA MET A 776 -17.42 50.28 -50.24
C MET A 776 -17.66 51.43 -51.22
N LEU A 777 -18.29 52.49 -50.74
CA LEU A 777 -18.50 53.75 -51.44
C LEU A 777 -17.48 54.78 -50.94
N LEU A 778 -16.73 55.39 -51.85
CA LEU A 778 -15.83 56.49 -51.57
C LEU A 778 -16.29 57.73 -52.33
N ASP A 779 -16.77 58.72 -51.60
CA ASP A 779 -17.08 60.05 -52.16
C ASP A 779 -15.82 60.90 -52.07
N THR A 780 -15.05 60.88 -53.14
CA THR A 780 -13.71 61.49 -53.21
C THR A 780 -13.76 62.89 -53.82
N ALA A 781 -12.93 63.79 -53.30
CA ALA A 781 -12.68 65.13 -53.85
C ALA A 781 -11.17 65.32 -54.00
N ILE A 782 -10.72 65.58 -55.23
CA ILE A 782 -9.32 65.67 -55.62
C ILE A 782 -9.07 67.05 -56.24
N LYS A 783 -8.04 67.76 -55.75
CA LYS A 783 -7.55 69.02 -56.32
C LYS A 783 -6.08 68.91 -56.69
N GLY A 784 -5.78 69.27 -57.92
CA GLY A 784 -4.44 69.18 -58.49
C GLY A 784 -4.28 70.00 -59.76
N ARG A 785 -3.15 69.83 -60.42
CA ARG A 785 -2.84 70.42 -61.71
C ARG A 785 -2.34 69.32 -62.65
N ASN A 786 -2.82 69.31 -63.88
CA ASN A 786 -2.24 68.47 -64.92
C ASN A 786 -1.17 69.29 -65.67
N PRO A 787 0.13 68.93 -65.59
CA PRO A 787 1.19 69.71 -66.21
C PRO A 787 1.19 69.62 -67.75
N ASP A 788 0.56 68.59 -68.33
CA ASP A 788 0.50 68.39 -69.79
C ASP A 788 -0.59 69.27 -70.45
N LEU A 789 -1.63 69.65 -69.69
CA LEU A 789 -2.75 70.49 -70.12
C LEU A 789 -2.74 71.90 -69.52
N ASP A 790 -1.81 72.16 -68.60
CA ASP A 790 -1.65 73.39 -67.82
C ASP A 790 -2.94 73.90 -67.15
N ASN A 791 -3.77 72.99 -66.65
CA ASN A 791 -5.07 73.32 -66.04
C ASN A 791 -5.17 72.85 -64.58
N ASP A 792 -5.89 73.64 -63.78
CA ASP A 792 -6.32 73.22 -62.44
C ASP A 792 -7.49 72.25 -62.57
N VAL A 793 -7.39 71.13 -61.86
CA VAL A 793 -8.38 70.05 -61.86
C VAL A 793 -9.03 69.99 -60.48
N ASN A 794 -10.35 70.13 -60.45
CA ASN A 794 -11.17 69.90 -59.26
C ASN A 794 -12.18 68.81 -59.58
N LEU A 795 -11.92 67.61 -59.09
CA LEU A 795 -12.65 66.41 -59.48
C LEU A 795 -13.34 65.80 -58.28
N ASN A 796 -14.63 65.53 -58.43
CA ASN A 796 -15.39 64.74 -57.46
C ASN A 796 -15.69 63.38 -58.10
N LEU A 797 -15.22 62.30 -57.50
CA LEU A 797 -15.49 60.94 -57.96
C LEU A 797 -16.18 60.16 -56.86
N ASN A 798 -17.29 59.51 -57.21
CA ASN A 798 -17.92 58.51 -56.37
C ASN A 798 -17.46 57.14 -56.85
N LEU A 799 -16.61 56.49 -56.05
CA LEU A 799 -16.06 55.20 -56.37
C LEU A 799 -16.81 54.12 -55.62
N ASN A 800 -17.17 53.04 -56.31
CA ASN A 800 -17.83 51.88 -55.72
C ASN A 800 -16.96 50.64 -55.94
N TYR A 801 -16.50 50.04 -54.85
CA TYR A 801 -15.60 48.89 -54.85
C TYR A 801 -16.15 47.75 -54.00
N ASP A 802 -16.04 46.51 -54.48
CA ASP A 802 -16.27 45.32 -53.67
C ASP A 802 -14.99 44.94 -52.93
N LEU A 803 -14.80 45.54 -51.74
CA LEU A 803 -13.57 45.35 -50.96
C LEU A 803 -13.42 43.91 -50.47
N LEU A 804 -14.51 43.33 -49.97
CA LEU A 804 -14.48 41.96 -49.44
C LEU A 804 -14.27 40.94 -50.57
N GLY A 805 -14.88 41.17 -51.74
CA GLY A 805 -14.65 40.37 -52.94
C GLY A 805 -13.20 40.44 -53.44
N LEU A 806 -12.58 41.64 -53.40
CA LEU A 806 -11.18 41.82 -53.76
C LEU A 806 -10.25 41.06 -52.81
N ILE A 807 -10.38 41.28 -51.50
CA ILE A 807 -9.57 40.58 -50.48
C ILE A 807 -9.73 39.07 -50.62
N LYS A 808 -10.96 38.60 -50.87
CA LYS A 808 -11.23 37.17 -51.12
C LYS A 808 -10.54 36.66 -52.39
N SER A 809 -10.52 37.45 -53.46
CA SER A 809 -9.88 37.07 -54.72
C SER A 809 -8.36 37.00 -54.60
N LEU A 810 -7.74 37.92 -53.85
CA LEU A 810 -6.31 37.90 -53.53
C LEU A 810 -5.93 36.61 -52.81
N ARG A 811 -6.66 36.26 -51.75
CA ARG A 811 -6.46 34.99 -51.02
C ARG A 811 -6.58 33.76 -51.91
N ILE A 812 -7.50 33.74 -52.89
CA ILE A 812 -7.67 32.61 -53.82
C ILE A 812 -6.48 32.51 -54.77
N ALA A 813 -6.00 33.63 -55.32
CA ALA A 813 -4.85 33.64 -56.21
C ALA A 813 -3.59 33.09 -55.52
N ASP A 814 -3.35 33.54 -54.28
CA ASP A 814 -2.23 33.09 -53.47
C ASP A 814 -2.35 31.61 -53.08
N ASN A 815 -3.57 31.15 -52.74
CA ASN A 815 -3.81 29.73 -52.43
C ASN A 815 -3.58 28.82 -53.63
N VAL A 816 -3.97 29.24 -54.85
CA VAL A 816 -3.73 28.46 -56.08
C VAL A 816 -2.25 28.42 -56.43
N GLU A 817 -1.52 29.53 -56.29
CA GLU A 817 -0.08 29.59 -56.52
C GLU A 817 0.67 28.72 -55.51
N SER A 818 0.27 28.78 -54.23
CA SER A 818 0.82 27.95 -53.15
C SER A 818 0.53 26.46 -53.34
N ASP A 819 -0.71 26.08 -53.72
CA ASP A 819 -1.10 24.71 -54.03
C ASP A 819 -0.29 24.11 -55.19
N ILE A 820 0.04 24.92 -56.19
CA ILE A 820 0.86 24.50 -57.34
C ILE A 820 2.31 24.30 -56.90
N ILE A 821 2.88 25.23 -56.13
CA ILE A 821 4.26 25.12 -55.60
C ILE A 821 4.39 23.90 -54.68
N GLN A 822 3.42 23.67 -53.80
CA GLN A 822 3.44 22.54 -52.88
C GLN A 822 3.32 21.19 -53.62
N LYS A 823 2.51 21.12 -54.69
CA LYS A 823 2.44 19.93 -55.58
C LYS A 823 3.71 19.72 -56.42
N LEU A 824 4.46 20.77 -56.73
CA LEU A 824 5.73 20.67 -57.44
C LEU A 824 6.90 20.28 -56.52
N GLN A 825 6.83 20.60 -55.22
CA GLN A 825 7.84 20.20 -54.22
C GLN A 825 7.62 18.80 -53.63
N GLN A 826 6.43 18.21 -53.80
CA GLN A 826 6.12 16.83 -53.40
C GLN A 826 6.39 15.77 -54.49
N ASN A 827 6.98 16.15 -55.63
CA ASN A 827 7.42 15.25 -56.70
C ASN A 827 8.94 15.05 -56.72
#